data_AF-A0A538HWK7-F1
#
_entry.id   AF-A0A538HWK7-F1
#
_cell.length_a   1.000
_cell.length_b   1.000
_cell.length_c   1.000
_cell.angle_alpha   90.00
_cell.angle_beta   90.00
_cell.angle_gamma   90.00
#
_symmetry.space_group_name_H-M   'P 1'
#
loop_
_entity.id
_entity.type
_entity.pdbx_description
1 polymer ?
#
loop_
_entity_poly.entity_id
_entity_poly.type
_entity_poly.pdbx_seq_one_letter_code
_entity_poly.pdbx_strand_id
1 'polypeptide(L)'
;MGIVRPVVAEPGKRIAVFGAGYVGLVTGACFAEIGHDVVIRDVDTSKIAALLAGDVPIFEPGLDEVLEQNRERLRFTTDVAEAVEAAEFVYVAVGTPPTYSGDADLSAVWTVVDELPQLDHRIVVVMKSTVPVGTGDKVRHRLDARGLGEVGYASNPEFTAEGTAIRDFMHPDRIVVGSFDDGDGDAVAALHSGIDAPIVRCDVASAEMIKLAANAALMTRISFINEIANVCEATGADVVSVAEGVGLDRRIGSSFLRAGIGYGGSCLVGDETVLVRRGRRTRLVSLARLYDETEPRDAVEILTWRPDGDGPEFLPVELLTRRHYNGDVVEVRTKMGRRVVCTPDHPFVTQRGRVLAEDLTFEHRLPIAQGVPASEAYATTPHLSAGGLALVVGREAPRRHRGVGPKLERASEGDVHRLPDLIWDEPLEHKRALLSGLWLGDGSWSFVAQGPSVVIEYGTVSRELADGMLRLLGELGIVGRLKVGRTAKSTVDTYWLVVSGADQVERLLEFVPEQHRRRIVDAIGRQAKRIAPTGYRRGDNAAWVRVVDVARRPYSGFVYSLEVPPTHTFVTTGGLVCSNCFPKDSLALKQLAANSGYHFQLLNAVIEVNELQKRRVLAKLERHLGTLRGKTVALLGLAFKPNTDDMREAPSLVLAGRLLSEGASVRAWDPVARPHDLRGVVQVDSVKEALAGADAAVIVTEWPQLGELDWAKIAATMTTPVLIDGRNMLDPAAMLAAGFRYEAIGRAAPGNAGG
;
A
#
# COMPACT_ATOMS: atom_id res chain seq x y z
N MET A 1 -18.50 29.06 16.39
CA MET A 1 -19.49 28.01 16.04
C MET A 1 -20.88 28.54 16.35
N GLY A 2 -21.66 28.83 15.31
CA GLY A 2 -23.12 28.95 15.42
C GLY A 2 -23.75 27.67 14.90
N ILE A 3 -24.73 27.14 15.63
CA ILE A 3 -25.61 26.07 15.12
C ILE A 3 -26.87 26.77 14.60
N VAL A 4 -27.10 26.67 13.30
CA VAL A 4 -28.25 27.28 12.63
C VAL A 4 -29.19 26.17 12.16
N ARG A 5 -30.50 26.37 12.28
CA ARG A 5 -31.53 25.51 11.68
C ARG A 5 -31.94 26.11 10.32
N PRO A 6 -32.11 25.30 9.26
CA PRO A 6 -32.52 25.82 7.96
C PRO A 6 -33.93 26.46 8.01
N VAL A 7 -34.14 27.46 7.15
CA VAL A 7 -35.36 28.28 7.10
C VAL A 7 -35.86 28.34 5.65
N VAL A 8 -37.08 27.81 5.42
CA VAL A 8 -37.92 27.90 4.21
C VAL A 8 -37.28 27.38 2.90
N ALA A 9 -38.07 26.68 2.09
CA ALA A 9 -37.63 26.16 0.80
C ALA A 9 -37.30 27.29 -0.19
N GLU A 10 -36.05 27.32 -0.66
CA GLU A 10 -35.59 28.17 -1.76
C GLU A 10 -35.98 27.57 -3.13
N PRO A 11 -36.02 28.37 -4.22
CA PRO A 11 -36.09 27.82 -5.57
C PRO A 11 -34.85 26.97 -5.88
N GLY A 12 -35.05 25.91 -6.67
CA GLY A 12 -33.99 24.99 -7.09
C GLY A 12 -32.80 25.70 -7.72
N LYS A 13 -31.59 25.33 -7.29
CA LYS A 13 -30.32 25.87 -7.77
C LYS A 13 -29.71 24.99 -8.85
N ARG A 14 -28.75 25.52 -9.60
CA ARG A 14 -27.97 24.74 -10.59
C ARG A 14 -26.62 24.33 -10.03
N ILE A 15 -26.34 23.04 -9.99
CA ILE A 15 -25.16 22.47 -9.31
C ILE A 15 -24.38 21.59 -10.29
N ALA A 16 -23.10 21.90 -10.47
CA ALA A 16 -22.16 20.99 -11.12
C ALA A 16 -21.48 20.10 -10.06
N VAL A 17 -21.35 18.80 -10.31
CA VAL A 17 -20.62 17.86 -9.44
C VAL A 17 -19.50 17.20 -10.22
N PHE A 18 -18.26 17.47 -9.83
CA PHE A 18 -17.06 16.95 -10.46
C PHE A 18 -16.59 15.68 -9.75
N GLY A 19 -16.74 14.54 -10.42
CA GLY A 19 -16.48 13.18 -9.95
C GLY A 19 -17.78 12.36 -9.88
N ALA A 20 -17.89 11.31 -10.70
CA ALA A 20 -18.99 10.33 -10.67
C ALA A 20 -18.61 9.05 -9.89
N GLY A 21 -17.72 9.19 -8.90
CA GLY A 21 -17.51 8.18 -7.86
C GLY A 21 -18.56 8.26 -6.76
N TYR A 22 -18.46 7.39 -5.76
CA TYR A 22 -19.45 7.21 -4.68
C TYR A 22 -20.00 8.52 -4.10
N VAL A 23 -19.10 9.38 -3.60
CA VAL A 23 -19.47 10.65 -2.96
C VAL A 23 -20.21 11.58 -3.92
N GLY A 24 -19.69 11.75 -5.14
CA GLY A 24 -20.24 12.71 -6.11
C GLY A 24 -21.56 12.24 -6.72
N LEU A 25 -21.69 10.96 -7.04
CA LEU A 25 -22.92 10.40 -7.60
C LEU A 25 -24.08 10.45 -6.60
N VAL A 26 -23.84 10.03 -5.34
CA VAL A 26 -24.85 10.14 -4.26
C VAL A 26 -25.17 11.60 -3.95
N THR A 27 -24.16 12.47 -3.83
CA THR A 27 -24.38 13.91 -3.58
C THR A 27 -25.22 14.55 -4.68
N GLY A 28 -24.93 14.26 -5.95
CA GLY A 28 -25.68 14.80 -7.08
C GLY A 28 -27.11 14.25 -7.15
N ALA A 29 -27.30 12.95 -6.95
CA ALA A 29 -28.62 12.33 -6.91
C ALA A 29 -29.50 12.92 -5.80
N CYS A 30 -28.97 13.06 -4.58
CA CYS A 30 -29.73 13.60 -3.45
C CYS A 30 -29.99 15.12 -3.57
N PHE A 31 -29.11 15.87 -4.22
CA PHE A 31 -29.41 17.28 -4.55
C PHE A 31 -30.53 17.41 -5.58
N ALA A 32 -30.60 16.51 -6.56
CA ALA A 32 -31.70 16.49 -7.53
C ALA A 32 -33.03 16.12 -6.86
N GLU A 33 -33.03 15.13 -5.96
CA GLU A 33 -34.18 14.71 -5.15
C GLU A 33 -34.79 15.85 -4.33
N ILE A 34 -33.96 16.72 -3.73
CA ILE A 34 -34.45 17.93 -3.01
C ILE A 34 -34.76 19.12 -3.93
N GLY A 35 -34.77 18.91 -5.25
CA GLY A 35 -35.32 19.85 -6.23
C GLY A 35 -34.32 20.76 -6.95
N HIS A 36 -33.02 20.48 -6.87
CA HIS A 36 -31.99 21.21 -7.65
C HIS A 36 -31.77 20.59 -9.03
N ASP A 37 -31.24 21.37 -9.97
CA ASP A 37 -30.85 20.87 -11.29
C ASP A 37 -29.34 20.58 -11.29
N VAL A 38 -28.94 19.36 -11.64
CA VAL A 38 -27.61 18.83 -11.35
C VAL A 38 -26.93 18.29 -12.61
N VAL A 39 -25.69 18.71 -12.86
CA VAL A 39 -24.83 18.17 -13.92
C VAL A 39 -23.62 17.47 -13.29
N ILE A 40 -23.52 16.16 -13.48
CA ILE A 40 -22.42 15.34 -12.96
C ILE A 40 -21.37 15.15 -14.07
N ARG A 41 -20.13 15.55 -13.80
CA ARG A 41 -19.00 15.44 -14.73
C ARG A 41 -17.95 14.47 -14.21
N ASP A 42 -17.49 13.54 -15.03
CA ASP A 42 -16.30 12.72 -14.76
C ASP A 42 -15.34 12.78 -15.97
N VAL A 43 -14.06 12.51 -15.74
CA VAL A 43 -13.06 12.35 -16.82
C VAL A 43 -13.14 10.96 -17.47
N ASP A 44 -13.72 9.99 -16.76
CA ASP A 44 -13.92 8.63 -17.21
C ASP A 44 -15.14 8.52 -18.13
N THR A 45 -14.86 8.51 -19.44
CA THR A 45 -15.87 8.35 -20.50
C THR A 45 -16.68 7.06 -20.37
N SER A 46 -16.13 6.01 -19.76
CA SER A 46 -16.84 4.73 -19.61
C SER A 46 -17.93 4.79 -18.54
N LYS A 47 -17.68 5.48 -17.41
CA LYS A 47 -18.69 5.72 -16.37
C LYS A 47 -19.81 6.62 -16.86
N ILE A 48 -19.47 7.68 -17.58
CA ILE A 48 -20.48 8.59 -18.14
C ILE A 48 -21.33 7.87 -19.20
N ALA A 49 -20.73 7.02 -20.04
CA ALA A 49 -21.48 6.19 -20.98
C ALA A 49 -22.43 5.19 -20.29
N ALA A 50 -22.01 4.57 -19.19
CA ALA A 50 -22.85 3.69 -18.37
C ALA A 50 -24.04 4.46 -17.76
N LEU A 51 -23.77 5.59 -17.11
CA LEU A 51 -24.81 6.44 -16.49
C LEU A 51 -25.83 6.97 -17.52
N LEU A 52 -25.38 7.32 -18.73
CA LEU A 52 -26.27 7.71 -19.84
C LEU A 52 -27.11 6.54 -20.37
N ALA A 53 -26.64 5.29 -20.23
CA ALA A 53 -27.42 4.09 -20.56
C ALA A 53 -28.40 3.67 -19.44
N GLY A 54 -28.30 4.28 -18.25
CA GLY A 54 -29.05 3.89 -17.05
C GLY A 54 -28.32 2.90 -16.14
N ASP A 55 -27.09 2.50 -16.48
CA ASP A 55 -26.27 1.60 -15.68
C ASP A 55 -25.51 2.38 -14.59
N VAL A 56 -25.74 2.05 -13.32
CA VAL A 56 -25.08 2.70 -12.18
C VAL A 56 -23.72 2.03 -11.91
N PRO A 57 -22.58 2.76 -11.93
CA PRO A 57 -21.24 2.17 -11.87
C PRO A 57 -20.74 1.82 -10.45
N ILE A 58 -21.63 1.83 -9.45
CA ILE A 58 -21.36 1.54 -8.02
C ILE A 58 -22.62 0.92 -7.40
N PHE A 59 -22.48 0.21 -6.26
CA PHE A 59 -23.63 -0.24 -5.48
C PHE A 59 -23.89 0.63 -4.24
N GLU A 60 -25.05 1.32 -4.21
CA GLU A 60 -25.65 1.98 -3.05
C GLU A 60 -27.17 1.72 -3.08
N PRO A 61 -27.79 1.18 -2.01
CA PRO A 61 -29.22 0.84 -2.01
C PRO A 61 -30.14 2.03 -2.35
N GLY A 62 -30.92 1.90 -3.42
CA GLY A 62 -31.90 2.90 -3.88
C GLY A 62 -31.32 4.02 -4.74
N LEU A 63 -30.01 3.99 -5.07
CA LEU A 63 -29.40 5.01 -5.91
C LEU A 63 -29.92 4.97 -7.35
N ASP A 64 -30.15 3.77 -7.89
CA ASP A 64 -30.82 3.54 -9.17
C ASP A 64 -32.23 4.16 -9.21
N GLU A 65 -33.03 3.95 -8.16
CA GLU A 65 -34.36 4.53 -8.05
C GLU A 65 -34.32 6.07 -8.02
N VAL A 66 -33.44 6.68 -7.21
CA VAL A 66 -33.31 8.14 -7.10
C VAL A 66 -32.79 8.76 -8.40
N LEU A 67 -31.82 8.12 -9.07
CA LEU A 67 -31.28 8.59 -10.35
C LEU A 67 -32.33 8.56 -11.48
N GLU A 68 -33.14 7.50 -11.56
CA GLU A 68 -34.20 7.38 -12.56
C GLU A 68 -35.35 8.37 -12.29
N GLN A 69 -35.80 8.50 -11.03
CA GLN A 69 -36.85 9.44 -10.63
C GLN A 69 -36.48 10.90 -10.94
N ASN A 70 -35.18 11.23 -10.86
CA ASN A 70 -34.67 12.59 -11.07
C ASN A 70 -34.01 12.79 -12.45
N ARG A 71 -34.20 11.90 -13.42
CA ARG A 71 -33.57 11.99 -14.76
C ARG A 71 -33.83 13.32 -15.49
N GLU A 72 -34.96 14.00 -15.25
CA GLU A 72 -35.22 15.32 -15.84
C GLU A 72 -34.30 16.43 -15.27
N ARG A 73 -33.84 16.27 -14.03
CA ARG A 73 -32.96 17.19 -13.30
C ARG A 73 -31.48 16.80 -13.34
N LEU A 74 -31.18 15.55 -13.67
CA LEU A 74 -29.82 14.99 -13.71
C LEU A 74 -29.29 14.92 -15.14
N ARG A 75 -28.07 15.43 -15.34
CA ARG A 75 -27.32 15.27 -16.60
C ARG A 75 -25.93 14.73 -16.32
N PHE A 76 -25.37 14.01 -17.29
CA PHE A 76 -24.04 13.43 -17.21
C PHE A 76 -23.21 13.90 -18.40
N THR A 77 -21.99 14.39 -18.15
CA THR A 77 -21.07 14.84 -19.21
C THR A 77 -19.62 14.52 -18.86
N THR A 78 -18.74 14.61 -19.85
CA THR A 78 -17.28 14.65 -19.65
C THR A 78 -16.72 16.06 -19.82
N ASP A 79 -17.49 16.98 -20.41
CA ASP A 79 -17.08 18.33 -20.75
C ASP A 79 -17.21 19.29 -19.56
N VAL A 80 -16.21 20.16 -19.40
CA VAL A 80 -16.15 21.10 -18.27
C VAL A 80 -17.03 22.31 -18.53
N ALA A 81 -17.08 22.82 -19.76
CA ALA A 81 -17.87 24.00 -20.11
C ALA A 81 -19.37 23.69 -20.03
N GLU A 82 -19.81 22.53 -20.54
CA GLU A 82 -21.20 22.05 -20.38
C GLU A 82 -21.59 21.93 -18.89
N ALA A 83 -20.69 21.40 -18.05
CA ALA A 83 -20.97 21.23 -16.63
C ALA A 83 -21.15 22.57 -15.89
N VAL A 84 -20.44 23.64 -16.29
CA VAL A 84 -20.45 24.93 -15.57
C VAL A 84 -21.25 26.04 -16.25
N GLU A 85 -21.74 25.87 -17.48
CA GLU A 85 -22.38 26.92 -18.30
C GLU A 85 -23.45 27.72 -17.55
N ALA A 86 -24.23 27.05 -16.69
CA ALA A 86 -25.29 27.66 -15.91
C ALA A 86 -25.16 27.40 -14.40
N ALA A 87 -24.06 26.79 -13.93
CA ALA A 87 -23.92 26.36 -12.54
C ALA A 87 -23.80 27.56 -11.59
N GLU A 88 -24.51 27.53 -10.47
CA GLU A 88 -24.29 28.46 -9.35
C GLU A 88 -23.26 27.90 -8.36
N PHE A 89 -23.14 26.57 -8.29
CA PHE A 89 -22.23 25.85 -7.39
C PHE A 89 -21.46 24.78 -8.14
N VAL A 90 -20.18 24.62 -7.81
CA VAL A 90 -19.31 23.56 -8.35
C VAL A 90 -18.78 22.70 -7.21
N TYR A 91 -19.40 21.55 -6.98
CA TYR A 91 -18.96 20.55 -6.01
C TYR A 91 -17.77 19.76 -6.55
N VAL A 92 -16.65 19.79 -5.83
CA VAL A 92 -15.46 18.99 -6.11
C VAL A 92 -15.53 17.73 -5.25
N ALA A 93 -15.87 16.60 -5.89
CA ALA A 93 -16.11 15.29 -5.27
C ALA A 93 -15.22 14.18 -5.87
N VAL A 94 -14.04 14.56 -6.36
CA VAL A 94 -13.02 13.65 -6.91
C VAL A 94 -12.28 12.87 -5.83
N GLY A 95 -11.69 11.74 -6.21
CA GLY A 95 -10.86 10.93 -5.32
C GLY A 95 -9.58 11.66 -4.89
N THR A 96 -9.23 11.51 -3.61
CA THR A 96 -7.99 11.99 -3.00
C THR A 96 -7.21 10.82 -2.38
N PRO A 97 -6.64 9.92 -3.22
CA PRO A 97 -5.83 8.78 -2.74
C PRO A 97 -4.58 9.29 -1.98
N PRO A 98 -3.92 8.49 -1.14
CA PRO A 98 -2.71 8.95 -0.47
C PRO A 98 -1.58 9.18 -1.49
N THR A 99 -1.01 10.39 -1.49
CA THR A 99 0.23 10.68 -2.21
C THR A 99 1.36 9.80 -1.71
N TYR A 100 2.46 9.90 -2.45
CA TYR A 100 3.67 10.48 -1.88
C TYR A 100 3.87 10.39 -0.35
N SER A 101 3.88 11.45 0.45
CA SER A 101 4.32 11.33 1.87
C SER A 101 3.35 10.57 2.78
N GLY A 102 2.24 10.05 2.26
CA GLY A 102 1.06 9.71 3.04
C GLY A 102 0.09 10.89 3.25
N ASP A 103 0.47 12.10 2.80
CA ASP A 103 -0.46 13.21 2.59
C ASP A 103 -1.49 12.85 1.51
N ALA A 104 -2.69 13.42 1.49
CA ALA A 104 -3.67 13.12 0.43
C ALA A 104 -3.30 13.78 -0.91
N ASP A 105 -3.51 13.06 -2.02
CA ASP A 105 -3.26 13.56 -3.37
C ASP A 105 -4.39 14.48 -3.80
N LEU A 106 -3.97 15.67 -4.20
CA LEU A 106 -4.84 16.76 -4.61
C LEU A 106 -4.72 17.00 -6.11
N SER A 107 -4.00 16.15 -6.87
CA SER A 107 -3.83 16.30 -8.32
C SER A 107 -5.17 16.40 -9.05
N ALA A 108 -6.14 15.53 -8.74
CA ALA A 108 -7.49 15.62 -9.31
C ALA A 108 -8.22 16.91 -8.88
N VAL A 109 -8.06 17.35 -7.63
CA VAL A 109 -8.62 18.63 -7.14
C VAL A 109 -8.01 19.82 -7.90
N TRP A 110 -6.69 19.82 -8.14
CA TRP A 110 -6.02 20.87 -8.89
C TRP A 110 -6.45 20.88 -10.36
N THR A 111 -6.62 19.72 -11.00
CA THR A 111 -7.18 19.63 -12.36
C THR A 111 -8.54 20.32 -12.43
N VAL A 112 -9.47 20.04 -11.51
CA VAL A 112 -10.78 20.71 -11.50
C VAL A 112 -10.63 22.22 -11.32
N VAL A 113 -9.81 22.67 -10.37
CA VAL A 113 -9.57 24.11 -10.11
C VAL A 113 -8.87 24.83 -11.27
N ASP A 114 -8.05 24.14 -12.06
CA ASP A 114 -7.35 24.66 -13.24
C ASP A 114 -8.20 24.65 -14.51
N GLU A 115 -9.12 23.69 -14.65
CA GLU A 115 -10.04 23.56 -15.79
C GLU A 115 -11.20 24.58 -15.73
N LEU A 116 -11.53 25.11 -14.55
CA LEU A 116 -12.59 26.13 -14.40
C LEU A 116 -12.35 27.37 -15.29
N PRO A 117 -13.26 27.71 -16.23
CA PRO A 117 -13.11 28.89 -17.09
C PRO A 117 -13.43 30.20 -16.33
N GLN A 118 -13.15 31.34 -16.97
CA GLN A 118 -13.82 32.59 -16.59
C GLN A 118 -15.27 32.54 -17.07
N LEU A 119 -16.19 32.88 -16.18
CA LEU A 119 -17.64 32.92 -16.43
C LEU A 119 -18.14 34.37 -16.30
N ASP A 120 -19.28 34.66 -16.92
CA ASP A 120 -19.97 35.95 -16.86
C ASP A 120 -20.89 36.08 -15.63
N HIS A 121 -20.94 35.04 -14.80
CA HIS A 121 -21.73 34.94 -13.57
C HIS A 121 -20.88 34.39 -12.41
N ARG A 122 -21.27 34.72 -11.17
CA ARG A 122 -20.61 34.23 -9.96
C ARG A 122 -20.99 32.77 -9.70
N ILE A 123 -19.98 31.96 -9.38
CA ILE A 123 -20.12 30.57 -8.93
C ILE A 123 -19.45 30.39 -7.57
N VAL A 124 -19.88 29.41 -6.77
CA VAL A 124 -19.21 29.00 -5.52
C VAL A 124 -18.61 27.61 -5.69
N VAL A 125 -17.29 27.49 -5.54
CA VAL A 125 -16.60 26.19 -5.53
C VAL A 125 -16.72 25.55 -4.15
N VAL A 126 -17.25 24.34 -4.09
CA VAL A 126 -17.53 23.62 -2.85
C VAL A 126 -16.67 22.37 -2.75
N MET A 127 -15.73 22.33 -1.81
CA MET A 127 -14.89 21.16 -1.58
C MET A 127 -15.66 20.08 -0.80
N LYS A 128 -15.98 18.97 -1.47
CA LYS A 128 -16.67 17.80 -0.90
C LYS A 128 -15.70 16.64 -0.64
N SER A 129 -14.67 16.51 -1.48
CA SER A 129 -13.54 15.60 -1.30
C SER A 129 -12.88 15.75 0.07
N THR A 130 -12.42 14.64 0.65
CA THR A 130 -11.64 14.68 1.90
C THR A 130 -10.22 15.19 1.60
N VAL A 131 -9.87 16.36 2.13
CA VAL A 131 -8.61 17.06 1.87
C VAL A 131 -7.89 17.40 3.19
N PRO A 132 -6.55 17.53 3.20
CA PRO A 132 -5.81 17.94 4.38
C PRO A 132 -6.02 19.42 4.68
N VAL A 133 -5.89 19.78 5.96
CA VAL A 133 -6.11 21.16 6.42
C VAL A 133 -5.18 22.16 5.71
N GLY A 134 -5.73 23.31 5.34
CA GLY A 134 -5.06 24.32 4.52
C GLY A 134 -5.04 23.96 3.04
N THR A 135 -6.02 23.19 2.55
CA THR A 135 -6.22 22.97 1.12
C THR A 135 -7.06 24.10 0.52
N GLY A 136 -8.12 24.53 1.20
CA GLY A 136 -8.94 25.65 0.75
C GLY A 136 -8.19 26.97 0.61
N ASP A 137 -7.21 27.27 1.48
CA ASP A 137 -6.34 28.45 1.34
C ASP A 137 -5.55 28.42 0.01
N LYS A 138 -5.05 27.24 -0.35
CA LYS A 138 -4.32 27.01 -1.60
C LYS A 138 -5.25 27.09 -2.81
N VAL A 139 -6.49 26.60 -2.71
CA VAL A 139 -7.52 26.74 -3.75
C VAL A 139 -7.86 28.21 -3.96
N ARG A 140 -8.14 28.97 -2.89
CA ARG A 140 -8.41 30.42 -2.93
C ARG A 140 -7.29 31.17 -3.63
N HIS A 141 -6.04 31.01 -3.16
CA HIS A 141 -4.88 31.64 -3.78
C HIS A 141 -4.71 31.28 -5.27
N ARG A 142 -5.00 30.03 -5.65
CA ARG A 142 -4.90 29.56 -7.04
C ARG A 142 -6.00 30.15 -7.93
N LEU A 143 -7.22 30.31 -7.43
CA LEU A 143 -8.30 31.01 -8.13
C LEU A 143 -7.93 32.49 -8.34
N ASP A 144 -7.42 33.16 -7.30
CA ASP A 144 -7.02 34.58 -7.37
C ASP A 144 -5.89 34.79 -8.39
N ALA A 145 -4.90 33.89 -8.42
CA ALA A 145 -3.80 33.90 -9.39
C ALA A 145 -4.26 33.65 -10.84
N ARG A 146 -5.41 32.98 -11.04
CA ARG A 146 -6.07 32.79 -12.35
C ARG A 146 -7.01 33.94 -12.73
N GLY A 147 -7.13 34.98 -11.91
CA GLY A 147 -8.07 36.08 -12.13
C GLY A 147 -9.53 35.70 -11.86
N LEU A 148 -9.76 34.68 -11.01
CA LEU A 148 -11.07 34.20 -10.57
C LEU A 148 -11.37 34.64 -9.12
N GLY A 149 -10.99 35.87 -8.77
CA GLY A 149 -11.19 36.43 -7.42
C GLY A 149 -12.66 36.55 -7.00
N GLU A 150 -13.58 36.63 -7.97
CA GLU A 150 -15.04 36.71 -7.72
C GLU A 150 -15.71 35.34 -7.57
N VAL A 151 -15.01 34.24 -7.89
CA VAL A 151 -15.49 32.87 -7.63
C VAL A 151 -15.44 32.62 -6.13
N GLY A 152 -16.58 32.27 -5.53
CA GLY A 152 -16.69 31.94 -4.11
C GLY A 152 -16.03 30.61 -3.74
N TYR A 153 -15.79 30.38 -2.45
CA TYR A 153 -15.24 29.11 -1.96
C TYR A 153 -15.80 28.68 -0.59
N ALA A 154 -16.21 27.42 -0.50
CA ALA A 154 -16.55 26.74 0.74
C ALA A 154 -15.95 25.32 0.82
N SER A 155 -15.75 24.85 2.05
CA SER A 155 -15.50 23.44 2.39
C SER A 155 -16.77 22.86 3.00
N ASN A 156 -17.34 21.83 2.36
CA ASN A 156 -18.50 21.09 2.85
C ASN A 156 -18.17 19.59 2.84
N PRO A 157 -17.39 19.09 3.82
CA PRO A 157 -17.00 17.68 3.85
C PRO A 157 -18.22 16.76 3.92
N GLU A 158 -18.10 15.59 3.32
CA GLU A 158 -19.11 14.53 3.41
C GLU A 158 -18.94 13.71 4.71
N PHE A 159 -20.01 13.07 5.19
CA PHE A 159 -19.99 12.18 6.37
C PHE A 159 -20.87 10.94 6.18
N THR A 160 -21.24 10.64 4.94
CA THR A 160 -22.04 9.48 4.56
C THR A 160 -21.22 8.20 4.68
N ALA A 161 -21.89 7.07 4.93
CA ALA A 161 -21.29 5.77 4.85
C ALA A 161 -21.86 5.00 3.66
N GLU A 162 -21.00 4.44 2.80
CA GLU A 162 -21.42 3.53 1.72
C GLU A 162 -22.43 2.46 2.20
N GLY A 163 -23.46 2.17 1.43
CA GLY A 163 -24.55 1.26 1.80
C GLY A 163 -25.63 1.86 2.72
N THR A 164 -25.46 3.12 3.15
CA THR A 164 -26.48 3.98 3.76
C THR A 164 -26.40 5.43 3.26
N ALA A 165 -25.63 5.73 2.20
CA ALA A 165 -25.18 7.08 1.93
C ALA A 165 -26.31 8.05 1.53
N ILE A 166 -27.36 7.55 0.86
CA ILE A 166 -28.57 8.36 0.55
C ILE A 166 -29.28 8.75 1.84
N ARG A 167 -29.49 7.79 2.75
CA ARG A 167 -30.10 8.04 4.05
C ARG A 167 -29.24 9.02 4.87
N ASP A 168 -27.93 8.82 4.88
CA ASP A 168 -27.00 9.66 5.65
C ASP A 168 -26.91 11.08 5.07
N PHE A 169 -27.14 11.26 3.77
CA PHE A 169 -27.26 12.58 3.15
C PHE A 169 -28.60 13.27 3.48
N MET A 170 -29.71 12.54 3.40
CA MET A 170 -31.07 13.06 3.61
C MET A 170 -31.42 13.25 5.10
N HIS A 171 -30.77 12.52 6.00
CA HIS A 171 -30.93 12.59 7.45
C HIS A 171 -29.56 12.62 8.19
N PRO A 172 -28.69 13.62 7.93
CA PRO A 172 -27.36 13.68 8.51
C PRO A 172 -27.39 14.11 9.97
N ASP A 173 -26.51 13.55 10.81
CA ASP A 173 -26.31 14.02 12.20
C ASP A 173 -26.00 15.53 12.27
N ARG A 174 -25.33 16.04 11.24
CA ARG A 174 -24.86 17.43 11.06
C ARG A 174 -24.40 17.66 9.64
N ILE A 175 -24.52 18.90 9.16
CA ILE A 175 -23.92 19.38 7.93
C ILE A 175 -22.81 20.36 8.31
N VAL A 176 -21.58 20.16 7.83
CA VAL A 176 -20.46 21.07 8.13
C VAL A 176 -20.26 22.01 6.95
N VAL A 177 -20.20 23.32 7.21
CA VAL A 177 -19.88 24.34 6.20
C VAL A 177 -18.80 25.24 6.77
N GLY A 178 -17.61 25.17 6.17
CA GLY A 178 -16.52 26.11 6.36
C GLY A 178 -16.43 27.07 5.18
N SER A 179 -16.31 28.37 5.41
CA SER A 179 -16.13 29.35 4.32
C SER A 179 -15.17 30.47 4.73
N PHE A 180 -14.70 31.23 3.73
CA PHE A 180 -13.92 32.46 3.95
C PHE A 180 -14.82 33.69 4.04
N ASP A 181 -15.90 33.68 3.26
CA ASP A 181 -16.98 34.67 3.27
C ASP A 181 -18.24 34.03 3.88
N ASP A 182 -18.97 34.78 4.72
CA ASP A 182 -20.21 34.28 5.32
C ASP A 182 -21.31 34.08 4.25
N GLY A 183 -21.32 34.89 3.19
CA GLY A 183 -22.28 34.78 2.09
C GLY A 183 -22.11 33.51 1.25
N ASP A 184 -20.89 33.13 0.91
CA ASP A 184 -20.59 31.82 0.29
C ASP A 184 -21.06 30.66 1.19
N GLY A 185 -20.83 30.77 2.49
CA GLY A 185 -21.30 29.80 3.47
C GLY A 185 -22.82 29.71 3.53
N ASP A 186 -23.50 30.85 3.61
CA ASP A 186 -24.97 30.96 3.63
C ASP A 186 -25.60 30.35 2.38
N ALA A 187 -25.06 30.64 1.20
CA ALA A 187 -25.47 30.03 -0.06
C ALA A 187 -25.34 28.49 -0.05
N VAL A 188 -24.22 27.94 0.43
CA VAL A 188 -23.98 26.49 0.48
C VAL A 188 -24.87 25.77 1.52
N ALA A 189 -25.23 26.45 2.61
CA ALA A 189 -26.22 25.90 3.55
C ALA A 189 -27.64 25.91 3.00
N ALA A 190 -28.01 26.95 2.24
CA ALA A 190 -29.34 27.04 1.62
C ALA A 190 -29.60 25.90 0.63
N LEU A 191 -28.56 25.34 0.00
CA LEU A 191 -28.65 24.10 -0.80
C LEU A 191 -29.22 22.90 -0.04
N HIS A 192 -29.09 22.88 1.28
CA HIS A 192 -29.58 21.81 2.13
C HIS A 192 -30.93 22.17 2.79
N SER A 193 -31.63 23.21 2.31
CA SER A 193 -32.96 23.54 2.80
C SER A 193 -33.93 22.38 2.55
N GLY A 194 -34.72 22.04 3.58
CA GLY A 194 -35.55 20.83 3.60
C GLY A 194 -34.94 19.64 4.37
N ILE A 195 -33.62 19.62 4.60
CA ILE A 195 -32.95 18.61 5.42
C ILE A 195 -32.96 19.05 6.90
N ASP A 196 -33.62 18.29 7.78
CA ASP A 196 -33.67 18.58 9.23
C ASP A 196 -32.38 18.10 9.92
N ALA A 197 -31.33 18.92 9.82
CA ALA A 197 -30.04 18.68 10.45
C ALA A 197 -29.40 19.98 10.98
N PRO A 198 -28.60 19.91 12.06
CA PRO A 198 -27.85 21.08 12.53
C PRO A 198 -26.74 21.43 11.55
N ILE A 199 -26.71 22.68 11.09
CA ILE A 199 -25.64 23.20 10.25
C ILE A 199 -24.54 23.80 11.14
N VAL A 200 -23.34 23.23 11.06
CA VAL A 200 -22.14 23.63 11.79
C VAL A 200 -21.37 24.65 10.96
N ARG A 201 -21.47 25.92 11.37
CA ARG A 201 -20.69 27.04 10.81
C ARG A 201 -19.30 27.14 11.44
N CYS A 202 -18.27 27.19 10.60
CA CYS A 202 -16.89 27.40 11.00
C CYS A 202 -16.06 28.03 9.86
N ASP A 203 -14.77 28.23 10.10
CA ASP A 203 -13.80 28.54 9.04
C ASP A 203 -13.45 27.27 8.22
N VAL A 204 -12.82 27.47 7.06
CA VAL A 204 -12.42 26.41 6.13
C VAL A 204 -11.50 25.36 6.78
N ALA A 205 -10.48 25.79 7.52
CA ALA A 205 -9.50 24.89 8.12
C ALA A 205 -10.12 24.01 9.22
N SER A 206 -11.04 24.57 10.02
CA SER A 206 -11.87 23.83 10.96
C SER A 206 -12.75 22.79 10.26
N ALA A 207 -13.41 23.13 9.14
CA ALA A 207 -14.23 22.18 8.39
C ALA A 207 -13.40 20.99 7.87
N GLU A 208 -12.25 21.26 7.25
CA GLU A 208 -11.30 20.23 6.79
C GLU A 208 -10.85 19.33 7.97
N MET A 209 -10.53 19.91 9.13
CA MET A 209 -10.12 19.15 10.31
C MET A 209 -11.24 18.28 10.90
N ILE A 210 -12.49 18.76 10.92
CA ILE A 210 -13.63 18.00 11.47
C ILE A 210 -13.81 16.66 10.75
N LYS A 211 -13.55 16.58 9.43
CA LYS A 211 -13.61 15.31 8.69
C LYS A 211 -12.53 14.33 9.15
N LEU A 212 -11.27 14.77 9.18
CA LEU A 212 -10.15 13.92 9.57
C LEU A 212 -10.27 13.45 11.03
N ALA A 213 -10.65 14.37 11.94
CA ALA A 213 -10.83 14.07 13.35
C ALA A 213 -12.01 13.11 13.60
N ALA A 214 -13.12 13.25 12.86
CA ALA A 214 -14.25 12.32 12.96
C ALA A 214 -13.86 10.90 12.54
N ASN A 215 -13.23 10.73 11.36
CA ASN A 215 -12.79 9.42 10.89
C ASN A 215 -11.77 8.78 11.88
N ALA A 216 -10.83 9.57 12.42
CA ALA A 216 -9.87 9.09 13.42
C ALA A 216 -10.53 8.65 14.74
N ALA A 217 -11.55 9.38 15.21
CA ALA A 217 -12.29 9.00 16.41
C ALA A 217 -13.08 7.69 16.21
N LEU A 218 -13.69 7.49 15.04
CA LEU A 218 -14.41 6.25 14.70
C LEU A 218 -13.46 5.03 14.66
N MET A 219 -12.31 5.16 13.99
CA MET A 219 -11.27 4.12 13.99
C MET A 219 -10.77 3.81 15.40
N THR A 220 -10.55 4.85 16.21
CA THR A 220 -10.10 4.69 17.61
C THR A 220 -11.08 3.85 18.43
N ARG A 221 -12.40 4.06 18.27
CA ARG A 221 -13.43 3.29 18.99
C ARG A 221 -13.44 1.82 18.58
N ILE A 222 -13.30 1.54 17.28
CA ILE A 222 -13.23 0.17 16.75
C ILE A 222 -12.00 -0.56 17.29
N SER A 223 -10.80 0.05 17.19
CA SER A 223 -9.58 -0.58 17.70
C SER A 223 -9.61 -0.75 19.22
N PHE A 224 -10.10 0.25 19.96
CA PHE A 224 -10.30 0.14 21.41
C PHE A 224 -11.18 -1.05 21.79
N ILE A 225 -12.37 -1.19 21.18
CA ILE A 225 -13.27 -2.30 21.54
C ILE A 225 -12.75 -3.66 21.06
N ASN A 226 -11.97 -3.71 19.97
CA ASN A 226 -11.26 -4.92 19.55
C ASN A 226 -10.17 -5.34 20.56
N GLU A 227 -9.44 -4.39 21.14
CA GLU A 227 -8.46 -4.67 22.19
C GLU A 227 -9.15 -5.16 23.47
N ILE A 228 -10.25 -4.51 23.88
CA ILE A 228 -11.10 -4.99 24.98
C ILE A 228 -11.66 -6.39 24.68
N ALA A 229 -12.07 -6.69 23.45
CA ALA A 229 -12.48 -8.04 23.04
C ALA A 229 -11.39 -9.08 23.32
N ASN A 230 -10.14 -8.75 22.99
CA ASN A 230 -9.00 -9.63 23.22
C ASN A 230 -8.74 -9.87 24.72
N VAL A 231 -9.01 -8.87 25.57
CA VAL A 231 -8.99 -9.01 27.04
C VAL A 231 -10.18 -9.85 27.54
N CYS A 232 -11.37 -9.68 26.97
CA CYS A 232 -12.55 -10.49 27.31
C CYS A 232 -12.32 -11.98 27.06
N GLU A 233 -11.69 -12.36 25.93
CA GLU A 233 -11.30 -13.76 25.64
C GLU A 233 -10.35 -14.34 26.69
N ALA A 234 -9.39 -13.54 27.17
CA ALA A 234 -8.39 -13.98 28.15
C ALA A 234 -8.95 -14.05 29.59
N THR A 235 -10.04 -13.33 29.88
CA THR A 235 -10.63 -13.20 31.23
C THR A 235 -11.97 -13.93 31.39
N GLY A 236 -12.57 -14.41 30.31
CA GLY A 236 -13.88 -15.07 30.31
C GLY A 236 -15.08 -14.12 30.28
N ALA A 237 -14.87 -12.81 30.03
CA ALA A 237 -15.94 -11.85 29.85
C ALA A 237 -16.58 -11.92 28.45
N ASP A 238 -17.73 -11.27 28.27
CA ASP A 238 -18.39 -11.10 26.96
C ASP A 238 -18.28 -9.64 26.52
N VAL A 239 -17.55 -9.39 25.43
CA VAL A 239 -17.36 -8.04 24.88
C VAL A 239 -18.67 -7.37 24.45
N VAL A 240 -19.71 -8.13 24.09
CA VAL A 240 -21.00 -7.56 23.71
C VAL A 240 -21.66 -6.90 24.93
N SER A 241 -21.68 -7.59 26.07
CA SER A 241 -22.18 -7.04 27.34
C SER A 241 -21.30 -5.92 27.88
N VAL A 242 -19.97 -5.99 27.67
CA VAL A 242 -19.06 -4.89 28.04
C VAL A 242 -19.30 -3.66 27.16
N ALA A 243 -19.45 -3.83 25.85
CA ALA A 243 -19.75 -2.74 24.90
C ALA A 243 -21.10 -2.09 25.20
N GLU A 244 -22.13 -2.88 25.54
CA GLU A 244 -23.42 -2.38 25.98
C GLU A 244 -23.29 -1.58 27.29
N GLY A 245 -22.70 -2.18 28.34
CA GLY A 245 -22.55 -1.54 29.65
C GLY A 245 -21.74 -0.23 29.60
N VAL A 246 -20.69 -0.19 28.77
CA VAL A 246 -19.89 1.03 28.53
C VAL A 246 -20.66 2.03 27.65
N GLY A 247 -21.39 1.55 26.64
CA GLY A 247 -22.16 2.37 25.69
C GLY A 247 -23.39 3.04 26.28
N LEU A 248 -23.94 2.50 27.39
CA LEU A 248 -24.99 3.14 28.19
C LEU A 248 -24.53 4.47 28.84
N ASP A 249 -23.22 4.68 29.03
CA ASP A 249 -22.72 6.00 29.40
C ASP A 249 -22.84 6.95 28.21
N ARG A 250 -23.78 7.89 28.28
CA ARG A 250 -24.03 8.93 27.27
C ARG A 250 -22.80 9.76 26.86
N ARG A 251 -21.71 9.76 27.63
CA ARG A 251 -20.43 10.42 27.28
C ARG A 251 -19.60 9.59 26.29
N ILE A 252 -19.85 8.29 26.23
CA ILE A 252 -19.20 7.34 25.34
C ILE A 252 -20.14 6.97 24.19
N GLY A 253 -21.42 6.67 24.49
CA GLY A 253 -22.43 6.23 23.53
C GLY A 253 -22.18 4.83 22.98
N SER A 254 -23.21 4.19 22.44
CA SER A 254 -23.18 2.78 21.98
C SER A 254 -22.63 2.58 20.56
N SER A 255 -22.66 3.60 19.70
CA SER A 255 -22.24 3.49 18.30
C SER A 255 -20.74 3.19 18.13
N PHE A 256 -20.37 2.43 17.09
CA PHE A 256 -18.97 2.08 16.79
C PHE A 256 -18.22 1.31 17.91
N LEU A 257 -18.96 0.63 18.80
CA LEU A 257 -18.41 -0.30 19.80
C LEU A 257 -18.70 -1.78 19.46
N ARG A 258 -18.81 -2.11 18.17
CA ARG A 258 -18.94 -3.50 17.72
C ARG A 258 -17.56 -4.08 17.45
N ALA A 259 -17.11 -5.00 18.31
CA ALA A 259 -15.87 -5.74 18.08
C ALA A 259 -15.98 -6.66 16.85
N GLY A 260 -14.86 -6.91 16.19
CA GLY A 260 -14.78 -7.75 15.00
C GLY A 260 -13.35 -7.97 14.50
N ILE A 261 -13.18 -8.07 13.18
CA ILE A 261 -11.95 -8.55 12.52
C ILE A 261 -11.05 -7.46 11.89
N GLY A 262 -11.39 -6.17 12.02
CA GLY A 262 -10.57 -5.03 11.56
C GLY A 262 -10.92 -4.41 10.19
N TYR A 263 -10.02 -3.55 9.66
CA TYR A 263 -10.06 -2.73 8.41
C TYR A 263 -8.68 -2.77 7.67
N GLY A 264 -8.53 -2.64 6.33
CA GLY A 264 -7.38 -3.16 5.50
C GLY A 264 -6.20 -2.25 4.97
N GLY A 265 -5.42 -2.75 3.95
CA GLY A 265 -4.21 -2.12 3.31
C GLY A 265 -3.34 -2.94 2.25
N SER A 266 -2.20 -2.39 1.74
CA SER A 266 -1.34 -2.71 0.51
C SER A 266 -0.10 -3.68 0.61
N CYS A 267 0.63 -4.10 -0.48
CA CYS A 267 1.79 -5.11 -0.48
C CYS A 267 2.86 -5.15 -1.69
N LEU A 268 3.88 -6.07 -1.67
CA LEU A 268 4.98 -6.34 -2.67
C LEU A 268 5.01 -7.77 -3.26
N VAL A 269 5.65 -8.11 -4.40
CA VAL A 269 5.74 -9.54 -4.86
C VAL A 269 6.88 -10.39 -4.24
N GLY A 270 6.67 -11.71 -4.17
CA GLY A 270 7.57 -12.65 -3.45
C GLY A 270 8.98 -12.86 -3.99
N ASP A 271 9.22 -12.64 -5.28
CA ASP A 271 10.53 -12.83 -5.92
C ASP A 271 11.50 -11.66 -5.67
N GLU A 272 11.03 -10.55 -5.12
CA GLU A 272 11.92 -9.47 -4.70
C GLU A 272 12.78 -9.94 -3.51
N THR A 273 14.04 -9.54 -3.51
CA THR A 273 15.07 -10.04 -2.58
C THR A 273 15.58 -8.94 -1.68
N VAL A 274 15.97 -9.32 -0.47
CA VAL A 274 16.41 -8.43 0.61
C VAL A 274 17.62 -9.02 1.33
N LEU A 275 18.42 -8.16 1.97
CA LEU A 275 19.47 -8.60 2.89
C LEU A 275 18.92 -8.70 4.30
N VAL A 276 19.08 -9.88 4.90
CA VAL A 276 18.55 -10.23 6.21
C VAL A 276 19.68 -10.71 7.11
N ARG A 277 19.72 -10.17 8.32
CA ARG A 277 20.64 -10.57 9.38
C ARG A 277 19.89 -11.34 10.48
N ARG A 278 20.48 -12.44 10.94
CA ARG A 278 20.08 -13.16 12.16
C ARG A 278 21.31 -13.35 13.03
N GLY A 279 21.35 -12.69 14.18
CA GLY A 279 22.55 -12.63 15.02
C GLY A 279 23.74 -12.03 14.25
N ARG A 280 24.85 -12.77 14.16
CA ARG A 280 26.07 -12.35 13.44
C ARG A 280 26.17 -12.88 11.99
N ARG A 281 25.06 -13.31 11.38
CA ARG A 281 25.06 -13.80 9.99
C ARG A 281 24.07 -13.06 9.12
N THR A 282 24.54 -12.53 8.00
CA THR A 282 23.76 -11.86 6.97
C THR A 282 23.62 -12.76 5.75
N ARG A 283 22.45 -12.76 5.10
CA ARG A 283 22.17 -13.57 3.91
C ARG A 283 21.22 -12.87 2.94
N LEU A 284 21.30 -13.26 1.67
CA LEU A 284 20.39 -12.85 0.61
C LEU A 284 19.22 -13.84 0.54
N VAL A 285 18.00 -13.30 0.61
CA VAL A 285 16.77 -14.10 0.66
C VAL A 285 15.63 -13.38 -0.07
N SER A 286 14.75 -14.13 -0.76
CA SER A 286 13.52 -13.59 -1.35
C SER A 286 12.46 -13.34 -0.29
N LEU A 287 11.51 -12.44 -0.50
CA LEU A 287 10.42 -12.20 0.45
C LEU A 287 9.60 -13.46 0.71
N ALA A 288 9.39 -14.29 -0.33
CA ALA A 288 8.78 -15.61 -0.20
C ALA A 288 9.56 -16.52 0.75
N ARG A 289 10.84 -16.73 0.46
CA ARG A 289 11.70 -17.61 1.26
C ARG A 289 11.94 -17.08 2.67
N LEU A 290 11.99 -15.77 2.85
CA LEU A 290 12.11 -15.13 4.15
C LEU A 290 10.88 -15.41 5.00
N TYR A 291 9.68 -15.32 4.43
CA TYR A 291 8.44 -15.68 5.12
C TYR A 291 8.44 -17.16 5.50
N ASP A 292 8.74 -18.06 4.55
CA ASP A 292 8.72 -19.50 4.76
C ASP A 292 9.77 -20.01 5.77
N GLU A 293 10.85 -19.26 6.00
CA GLU A 293 11.92 -19.61 6.93
C GLU A 293 11.90 -18.78 8.24
N THR A 294 10.90 -17.93 8.49
CA THR A 294 10.83 -17.07 9.69
C THR A 294 9.71 -17.47 10.64
N GLU A 295 10.11 -17.96 11.82
CA GLU A 295 9.20 -18.24 12.93
C GLU A 295 8.82 -16.96 13.70
N PRO A 296 7.64 -16.86 14.33
CA PRO A 296 7.19 -15.66 15.06
C PRO A 296 8.05 -15.21 16.26
N ARG A 297 9.11 -15.96 16.60
CA ARG A 297 10.07 -15.65 17.67
C ARG A 297 11.49 -15.39 17.14
N ASP A 298 11.72 -15.51 15.84
CA ASP A 298 13.03 -15.26 15.25
C ASP A 298 13.34 -13.76 15.33
N ALA A 299 14.45 -13.41 15.99
CA ALA A 299 15.03 -12.08 15.89
C ALA A 299 15.66 -11.92 14.49
N VAL A 300 14.86 -11.39 13.57
CA VAL A 300 15.25 -11.11 12.18
C VAL A 300 15.46 -9.62 12.03
N GLU A 301 16.61 -9.22 11.51
CA GLU A 301 16.87 -7.84 11.11
C GLU A 301 16.95 -7.77 9.59
N ILE A 302 16.55 -6.65 9.00
CA ILE A 302 16.61 -6.40 7.56
C ILE A 302 17.35 -5.10 7.30
N LEU A 303 18.03 -5.00 6.15
CA LEU A 303 18.71 -3.78 5.76
C LEU A 303 17.69 -2.67 5.43
N THR A 304 17.74 -1.57 6.17
CA THR A 304 16.93 -0.37 6.00
C THR A 304 17.78 0.82 5.54
N TRP A 305 17.12 1.95 5.27
CA TRP A 305 17.80 3.20 4.93
C TRP A 305 16.90 4.39 5.25
N ARG A 306 17.47 5.47 5.81
CA ARG A 306 16.75 6.73 6.05
C ARG A 306 17.48 7.92 5.42
N PRO A 307 16.77 8.97 4.95
CA PRO A 307 17.40 10.11 4.28
C PRO A 307 18.42 10.87 5.15
N ASP A 308 18.23 10.84 6.46
CA ASP A 308 18.97 11.59 7.50
C ASP A 308 20.04 10.75 8.23
N GLY A 309 20.19 9.46 7.93
CA GLY A 309 21.15 8.57 8.57
C GLY A 309 22.52 8.54 7.88
N ASP A 310 23.57 8.13 8.60
CA ASP A 310 24.93 8.02 8.07
C ASP A 310 25.12 6.95 6.98
N GLY A 311 24.14 6.06 6.81
CA GLY A 311 24.17 4.97 5.86
C GLY A 311 22.96 4.05 5.98
N PRO A 312 22.98 2.90 5.29
CA PRO A 312 22.06 1.80 5.53
C PRO A 312 22.28 1.25 6.94
N GLU A 313 21.25 0.70 7.58
CA GLU A 313 21.37 0.07 8.90
C GLU A 313 20.49 -1.18 8.97
N PHE A 314 20.91 -2.19 9.72
CA PHE A 314 20.08 -3.37 9.95
C PHE A 314 19.20 -3.10 11.17
N LEU A 315 17.88 -3.22 11.00
CA LEU A 315 16.90 -3.01 12.06
C LEU A 315 15.96 -4.21 12.19
N PRO A 316 15.41 -4.48 13.39
CA PRO A 316 14.46 -5.57 13.62
C PRO A 316 13.23 -5.49 12.72
N VAL A 317 12.90 -6.59 12.06
CA VAL A 317 11.62 -6.81 11.41
C VAL A 317 10.60 -7.15 12.50
N GLU A 318 9.76 -6.18 12.85
CA GLU A 318 8.66 -6.42 13.79
C GLU A 318 7.54 -7.23 13.14
N LEU A 319 7.35 -7.06 11.83
CA LEU A 319 6.28 -7.71 11.09
C LEU A 319 6.73 -8.18 9.72
N LEU A 320 6.42 -9.43 9.42
CA LEU A 320 6.45 -9.99 8.08
C LEU A 320 5.06 -10.58 7.79
N THR A 321 4.51 -10.24 6.63
CA THR A 321 3.20 -10.71 6.17
C THR A 321 3.30 -11.31 4.78
N ARG A 322 2.38 -12.24 4.51
CA ARG A 322 2.07 -12.79 3.20
C ARG A 322 0.55 -12.80 3.03
N ARG A 323 0.07 -12.42 1.85
CA ARG A 323 -1.31 -12.65 1.40
C ARG A 323 -1.29 -13.04 -0.07
N HIS A 324 -2.23 -13.88 -0.50
CA HIS A 324 -2.47 -14.03 -1.93
C HIS A 324 -2.98 -12.70 -2.52
N TYR A 325 -2.52 -12.36 -3.72
CA TYR A 325 -2.99 -11.21 -4.49
C TYR A 325 -3.19 -11.64 -5.93
N ASN A 326 -4.29 -11.18 -6.50
CA ASN A 326 -4.47 -11.18 -7.93
C ASN A 326 -5.11 -9.86 -8.37
N GLY A 327 -4.62 -9.37 -9.51
CA GLY A 327 -4.79 -8.01 -10.00
C GLY A 327 -3.51 -7.57 -10.73
N ASP A 328 -3.42 -6.30 -11.09
CA ASP A 328 -2.20 -5.76 -11.70
C ASP A 328 -1.10 -5.52 -10.66
N VAL A 329 0.11 -5.99 -10.94
CA VAL A 329 1.32 -5.46 -10.28
C VAL A 329 1.98 -4.42 -11.16
N VAL A 330 2.59 -3.43 -10.53
CA VAL A 330 3.40 -2.42 -11.20
C VAL A 330 4.86 -2.85 -11.17
N GLU A 331 5.50 -2.93 -12.34
CA GLU A 331 6.94 -3.05 -12.47
C GLU A 331 7.58 -1.68 -12.70
N VAL A 332 8.22 -1.16 -11.66
CA VAL A 332 8.96 0.10 -11.69
C VAL A 332 10.39 -0.17 -12.12
N ARG A 333 10.90 0.51 -13.15
CA ARG A 333 12.32 0.45 -13.56
C ARG A 333 12.98 1.82 -13.53
N THR A 334 14.28 1.83 -13.22
CA THR A 334 15.11 3.04 -13.11
C THR A 334 16.16 3.16 -14.20
N LYS A 335 16.72 4.35 -14.42
CA LYS A 335 17.75 4.64 -15.43
C LYS A 335 19.03 3.82 -15.23
N MET A 336 19.32 3.43 -13.99
CA MET A 336 20.43 2.56 -13.63
C MET A 336 20.05 1.07 -13.63
N GLY A 337 18.87 0.72 -14.15
CA GLY A 337 18.43 -0.66 -14.37
C GLY A 337 17.95 -1.39 -13.12
N ARG A 338 17.71 -0.70 -12.00
CA ARG A 338 17.01 -1.29 -10.85
C ARG A 338 15.53 -1.46 -11.16
N ARG A 339 14.95 -2.53 -10.64
CA ARG A 339 13.57 -2.95 -10.82
C ARG A 339 13.00 -3.42 -9.49
N VAL A 340 11.76 -3.06 -9.20
CA VAL A 340 10.93 -3.66 -8.13
C VAL A 340 9.54 -3.91 -8.70
N VAL A 341 8.88 -4.98 -8.25
CA VAL A 341 7.48 -5.28 -8.55
C VAL A 341 6.64 -5.37 -7.29
N CYS A 342 5.47 -4.76 -7.35
CA CYS A 342 4.63 -4.51 -6.18
C CYS A 342 3.18 -4.24 -6.58
N THR A 343 2.26 -4.16 -5.62
CA THR A 343 0.89 -3.73 -5.91
C THR A 343 0.86 -2.23 -6.30
N PRO A 344 -0.19 -1.74 -7.00
CA PRO A 344 -0.23 -0.36 -7.52
C PRO A 344 -0.12 0.69 -6.41
N ASP A 345 -0.73 0.38 -5.27
CA ASP A 345 -0.77 1.12 -4.01
C ASP A 345 0.48 0.91 -3.12
N HIS A 346 1.57 0.33 -3.63
CA HIS A 346 2.80 0.15 -2.84
C HIS A 346 3.69 1.41 -2.83
N PRO A 347 4.05 1.97 -1.67
CA PRO A 347 4.85 3.19 -1.61
C PRO A 347 6.36 2.98 -1.85
N PHE A 348 6.98 3.90 -2.57
CA PHE A 348 8.40 4.00 -2.89
C PHE A 348 9.02 5.23 -2.25
N VAL A 349 10.33 5.21 -1.99
CA VAL A 349 11.04 6.43 -1.57
C VAL A 349 11.54 7.19 -2.81
N THR A 350 11.39 8.53 -2.83
CA THR A 350 11.96 9.44 -3.87
C THR A 350 12.43 10.75 -3.21
N GLN A 351 13.00 11.69 -3.96
CA GLN A 351 13.53 12.98 -3.45
C GLN A 351 12.49 13.98 -2.88
N ARG A 352 11.19 13.68 -2.73
CA ARG A 352 10.17 14.69 -2.31
C ARG A 352 9.02 14.17 -1.34
N GLY A 353 9.09 12.98 -0.71
CA GLY A 353 7.93 12.23 -0.09
C GLY A 353 8.03 10.66 -0.14
N ARG A 354 6.95 9.86 -0.40
CA ARG A 354 6.92 8.35 -0.53
C ARG A 354 5.87 7.63 -1.52
N VAL A 355 5.88 7.74 -2.88
CA VAL A 355 4.70 7.45 -3.79
C VAL A 355 4.32 6.01 -3.91
N LEU A 356 3.01 5.81 -4.06
CA LEU A 356 2.40 4.65 -4.70
C LEU A 356 3.05 4.32 -6.05
N ALA A 357 3.23 3.04 -6.31
CA ALA A 357 3.88 2.54 -7.51
C ALA A 357 3.20 3.02 -8.80
N GLU A 358 1.88 3.18 -8.78
CA GLU A 358 1.09 3.60 -9.94
C GLU A 358 1.27 5.07 -10.36
N ASP A 359 1.54 5.98 -9.42
CA ASP A 359 1.72 7.42 -9.71
C ASP A 359 3.19 7.80 -9.99
N LEU A 360 4.09 6.81 -10.06
CA LEU A 360 5.48 7.04 -10.41
C LEU A 360 5.62 7.48 -11.88
N THR A 361 6.04 8.73 -12.06
CA THR A 361 6.38 9.30 -13.38
C THR A 361 7.90 9.40 -13.62
N PHE A 362 8.31 9.65 -14.86
CA PHE A 362 9.73 9.81 -15.23
C PHE A 362 10.45 11.01 -14.59
N GLU A 363 9.74 11.92 -13.91
CA GLU A 363 10.35 12.99 -13.12
C GLU A 363 10.85 12.50 -11.75
N HIS A 364 10.30 11.38 -11.25
CA HIS A 364 10.68 10.83 -9.95
C HIS A 364 12.07 10.19 -9.96
N ARG A 365 12.74 10.27 -8.80
CA ARG A 365 14.08 9.72 -8.59
C ARG A 365 14.12 8.90 -7.30
N LEU A 366 14.28 7.60 -7.43
CA LEU A 366 14.36 6.64 -6.32
C LEU A 366 15.79 6.58 -5.77
N PRO A 367 16.01 6.38 -4.46
CA PRO A 367 17.36 6.21 -3.91
C PRO A 367 17.83 4.76 -4.10
N ILE A 368 19.06 4.61 -4.55
CA ILE A 368 19.86 3.40 -4.33
C ILE A 368 20.70 3.66 -3.08
N ALA A 369 20.54 2.84 -2.05
CA ALA A 369 21.32 2.88 -0.83
C ALA A 369 22.83 2.77 -1.12
N GLN A 370 23.66 3.62 -0.52
CA GLN A 370 25.13 3.63 -0.69
C GLN A 370 25.83 3.53 0.66
N GLY A 371 27.04 2.97 0.67
CA GLY A 371 27.83 2.77 1.88
C GLY A 371 27.59 1.43 2.56
N VAL A 372 28.43 1.17 3.57
CA VAL A 372 28.45 -0.04 4.39
C VAL A 372 27.38 0.05 5.48
N PRO A 373 26.67 -1.03 5.84
CA PRO A 373 25.67 -1.00 6.90
C PRO A 373 26.25 -0.60 8.27
N ALA A 374 25.51 0.20 9.04
CA ALA A 374 25.91 0.65 10.37
C ALA A 374 25.78 -0.46 11.43
N SER A 375 26.78 -1.33 11.52
CA SER A 375 27.01 -2.21 12.67
C SER A 375 28.48 -2.61 12.74
N GLU A 376 29.17 -2.19 13.80
CA GLU A 376 30.61 -2.44 14.04
C GLU A 376 31.47 -2.03 12.80
N ALA A 377 31.90 -0.77 12.68
CA ALA A 377 33.14 -0.36 13.34
C ALA A 377 33.98 -1.57 13.78
N TYR A 378 34.79 -2.12 12.87
CA TYR A 378 35.70 -3.23 13.16
C TYR A 378 36.42 -2.97 14.47
N ALA A 379 36.19 -3.84 15.46
CA ALA A 379 36.77 -3.70 16.78
C ALA A 379 38.30 -3.60 16.66
N THR A 380 38.83 -2.42 16.97
CA THR A 380 40.26 -2.15 16.89
C THR A 380 41.03 -3.13 17.76
N THR A 381 41.69 -4.10 17.11
CA THR A 381 42.66 -5.01 17.71
C THR A 381 43.95 -4.91 16.89
N PRO A 382 45.13 -5.08 17.52
CA PRO A 382 46.16 -4.04 17.42
C PRO A 382 47.08 -4.22 16.22
N HIS A 383 48.02 -3.28 16.07
CA HIS A 383 49.15 -3.39 15.16
C HIS A 383 49.80 -4.78 15.16
N LEU A 384 49.47 -5.60 14.16
CA LEU A 384 50.35 -6.66 13.71
C LEU A 384 51.43 -6.02 12.84
N SER A 385 52.59 -5.79 13.46
CA SER A 385 53.83 -5.47 12.77
C SER A 385 54.08 -6.45 11.62
N ALA A 386 54.66 -5.97 10.53
CA ALA A 386 54.98 -6.74 9.33
C ALA A 386 55.57 -8.14 9.65
N GLY A 387 54.79 -9.19 9.39
CA GLY A 387 55.06 -10.51 9.94
C GLY A 387 54.18 -11.65 9.41
N GLY A 388 54.23 -11.88 8.09
CA GLY A 388 53.98 -13.19 7.47
C GLY A 388 52.67 -13.93 7.77
N LEU A 389 51.62 -13.65 6.99
CA LEU A 389 50.61 -14.64 6.65
C LEU A 389 50.83 -15.06 5.19
N ALA A 390 51.50 -16.20 5.00
CA ALA A 390 51.88 -16.68 3.69
C ALA A 390 50.68 -17.34 2.98
N LEU A 391 50.33 -16.82 1.80
CA LEU A 391 49.59 -17.59 0.80
C LEU A 391 50.35 -18.89 0.53
N VAL A 392 49.72 -20.04 0.77
CA VAL A 392 50.28 -21.35 0.40
C VAL A 392 50.14 -21.54 -1.12
N VAL A 393 51.00 -20.85 -1.87
CA VAL A 393 51.27 -21.15 -3.27
C VAL A 393 52.20 -22.36 -3.30
N GLY A 394 51.62 -23.55 -3.41
CA GLY A 394 52.37 -24.79 -3.61
C GLY A 394 53.14 -24.77 -4.93
N ARG A 395 54.41 -24.34 -4.90
CA ARG A 395 55.37 -24.50 -6.01
C ARG A 395 56.01 -25.89 -5.97
N GLU A 396 55.26 -26.89 -6.40
CA GLU A 396 55.85 -28.03 -7.11
C GLU A 396 55.11 -28.18 -8.44
N ALA A 397 55.84 -28.38 -9.53
CA ALA A 397 55.26 -28.62 -10.85
C ALA A 397 55.15 -30.13 -11.09
N PRO A 398 53.94 -30.73 -11.07
CA PRO A 398 53.79 -32.14 -11.39
C PRO A 398 53.90 -32.33 -12.90
N ARG A 399 54.56 -33.42 -13.29
CA ARG A 399 54.79 -33.82 -14.69
C ARG A 399 53.46 -34.02 -15.43
N ARG A 400 53.51 -33.98 -16.77
CA ARG A 400 52.38 -34.31 -17.66
C ARG A 400 51.79 -35.69 -17.36
N HIS A 401 50.78 -35.75 -16.48
CA HIS A 401 49.89 -36.90 -16.37
C HIS A 401 48.61 -36.63 -17.16
N ARG A 402 48.40 -37.43 -18.21
CA ARG A 402 47.09 -37.59 -18.84
C ARG A 402 46.21 -38.36 -17.86
N GLY A 403 45.06 -37.81 -17.49
CA GLY A 403 44.00 -38.54 -16.80
C GLY A 403 43.50 -37.86 -15.52
N VAL A 404 42.19 -37.61 -15.49
CA VAL A 404 41.37 -37.39 -14.29
C VAL A 404 41.83 -36.25 -13.37
N GLY A 405 41.52 -35.00 -13.75
CA GLY A 405 41.33 -33.95 -12.74
C GLY A 405 40.07 -34.24 -11.91
N PRO A 406 39.96 -33.68 -10.68
CA PRO A 406 38.71 -33.73 -9.95
C PRO A 406 37.64 -33.05 -10.81
N LYS A 407 36.57 -33.79 -11.13
CA LYS A 407 35.38 -33.16 -11.66
C LYS A 407 34.88 -32.22 -10.56
N LEU A 408 34.98 -30.91 -10.80
CA LEU A 408 33.84 -30.05 -10.50
C LEU A 408 32.64 -30.78 -11.09
N GLU A 409 31.74 -31.25 -10.23
CA GLU A 409 30.49 -31.82 -10.71
C GLU A 409 29.87 -30.80 -11.64
N ARG A 410 29.46 -31.27 -12.84
CA ARG A 410 28.71 -30.40 -13.73
C ARG A 410 27.45 -30.05 -12.97
N ALA A 411 27.36 -28.78 -12.54
CA ALA A 411 26.12 -28.17 -12.12
C ALA A 411 25.03 -28.62 -13.10
N SER A 412 23.99 -29.25 -12.57
CA SER A 412 22.84 -29.66 -13.36
C SER A 412 22.24 -28.43 -14.06
N GLU A 413 21.61 -28.64 -15.22
CA GLU A 413 20.85 -27.58 -15.89
C GLU A 413 19.75 -27.07 -14.93
N GLY A 414 20.03 -25.95 -14.24
CA GLY A 414 19.15 -25.41 -13.19
C GLY A 414 19.83 -24.57 -12.11
N ASP A 415 21.13 -24.72 -11.85
CA ASP A 415 21.78 -24.01 -10.72
C ASP A 415 21.91 -22.48 -10.97
N VAL A 416 21.21 -21.70 -10.16
CA VAL A 416 21.27 -20.23 -10.16
C VAL A 416 22.58 -19.75 -9.51
N HIS A 417 23.50 -19.23 -10.31
CA HIS A 417 24.72 -18.60 -9.77
C HIS A 417 24.37 -17.41 -8.87
N ARG A 418 24.89 -17.35 -7.65
CA ARG A 418 24.67 -16.24 -6.71
C ARG A 418 25.90 -15.99 -5.84
N LEU A 419 25.96 -14.83 -5.18
CA LEU A 419 27.03 -14.57 -4.22
C LEU A 419 26.91 -15.49 -2.99
N PRO A 420 28.01 -15.99 -2.41
CA PRO A 420 27.96 -16.75 -1.16
C PRO A 420 27.51 -15.87 0.00
N ASP A 421 26.54 -16.31 0.81
CA ASP A 421 25.97 -15.49 1.90
C ASP A 421 27.03 -14.97 2.90
N LEU A 422 28.09 -15.75 3.14
CA LEU A 422 29.25 -15.32 3.96
C LEU A 422 29.80 -13.94 3.59
N ILE A 423 29.78 -13.56 2.30
CA ILE A 423 30.39 -12.31 1.84
C ILE A 423 29.78 -11.05 2.47
N TRP A 424 28.53 -11.12 2.95
CA TRP A 424 27.83 -9.95 3.47
C TRP A 424 28.42 -9.46 4.79
N ASP A 425 28.94 -10.38 5.61
CA ASP A 425 29.56 -10.09 6.92
C ASP A 425 31.09 -9.83 6.83
N GLU A 426 31.69 -10.05 5.65
CA GLU A 426 33.14 -9.93 5.45
C GLU A 426 33.63 -8.46 5.33
N PRO A 427 34.90 -8.18 5.71
CA PRO A 427 35.58 -6.92 5.44
C PRO A 427 35.47 -6.42 4.00
N LEU A 428 35.49 -5.09 3.85
CA LEU A 428 35.42 -4.42 2.55
C LEU A 428 36.57 -4.83 1.61
N GLU A 429 37.72 -5.20 2.16
CA GLU A 429 38.86 -5.78 1.43
C GLU A 429 38.56 -7.17 0.83
N HIS A 430 37.87 -8.05 1.57
CA HIS A 430 37.44 -9.36 1.06
C HIS A 430 36.33 -9.21 0.03
N LYS A 431 35.38 -8.29 0.26
CA LYS A 431 34.34 -7.90 -0.72
C LYS A 431 34.94 -7.39 -2.03
N ARG A 432 35.99 -6.55 -1.96
CA ARG A 432 36.78 -6.10 -3.12
C ARG A 432 37.51 -7.25 -3.81
N ALA A 433 38.18 -8.11 -3.04
CA ALA A 433 38.90 -9.25 -3.59
C ALA A 433 37.98 -10.21 -4.36
N LEU A 434 36.79 -10.52 -3.82
CA LEU A 434 35.78 -11.33 -4.53
C LEU A 434 35.30 -10.64 -5.80
N LEU A 435 34.89 -9.36 -5.72
CA LEU A 435 34.45 -8.61 -6.89
C LEU A 435 35.54 -8.55 -7.97
N SER A 436 36.79 -8.33 -7.60
CA SER A 436 37.95 -8.33 -8.51
C SER A 436 38.15 -9.70 -9.17
N GLY A 437 38.05 -10.80 -8.40
CA GLY A 437 38.13 -12.16 -8.92
C GLY A 437 37.03 -12.48 -9.93
N LEU A 438 35.78 -12.12 -9.62
CA LEU A 438 34.64 -12.25 -10.53
C LEU A 438 34.87 -11.42 -11.81
N TRP A 439 35.33 -10.17 -11.68
CA TRP A 439 35.54 -9.28 -12.82
C TRP A 439 36.72 -9.67 -13.72
N LEU A 440 37.75 -10.32 -13.17
CA LEU A 440 38.85 -10.87 -13.97
C LEU A 440 38.47 -12.16 -14.71
N GLY A 441 37.34 -12.79 -14.34
CA GLY A 441 36.74 -13.93 -15.03
C GLY A 441 35.91 -13.50 -16.24
N ASP A 442 34.61 -13.21 -16.03
CA ASP A 442 33.66 -12.90 -17.09
C ASP A 442 33.51 -11.39 -17.39
N GLY A 443 34.35 -10.56 -16.74
CA GLY A 443 34.36 -9.13 -16.95
C GLY A 443 35.20 -8.69 -18.14
N SER A 444 34.90 -7.49 -18.63
CA SER A 444 35.60 -6.84 -19.72
C SER A 444 35.65 -5.32 -19.52
N TRP A 445 36.45 -4.63 -20.32
CA TRP A 445 36.55 -3.18 -20.29
C TRP A 445 36.84 -2.65 -21.70
N SER A 446 36.39 -1.45 -22.02
CA SER A 446 36.58 -0.84 -23.34
C SER A 446 36.62 0.69 -23.30
N PHE A 447 37.20 1.29 -24.35
CA PHE A 447 37.17 2.73 -24.58
C PHE A 447 35.92 3.12 -25.37
N VAL A 448 35.12 4.06 -24.86
CA VAL A 448 33.92 4.55 -25.54
C VAL A 448 34.32 5.32 -26.79
N ALA A 449 33.94 4.81 -27.96
CA ALA A 449 34.22 5.42 -29.27
C ALA A 449 35.71 5.78 -29.49
N GLN A 450 36.64 4.97 -28.95
CA GLN A 450 38.10 5.22 -28.95
C GLN A 450 38.54 6.52 -28.22
N GLY A 451 37.64 7.17 -27.48
CA GLY A 451 37.93 8.34 -26.66
C GLY A 451 38.59 8.01 -25.30
N PRO A 452 38.87 9.03 -24.47
CA PRO A 452 39.50 8.85 -23.16
C PRO A 452 38.58 8.21 -22.09
N SER A 453 37.28 8.10 -22.38
CA SER A 453 36.30 7.48 -21.46
C SER A 453 36.39 5.97 -21.50
N VAL A 454 36.52 5.37 -20.32
CA VAL A 454 36.55 3.91 -20.12
C VAL A 454 35.23 3.46 -19.50
N VAL A 455 34.78 2.27 -19.91
CA VAL A 455 33.66 1.54 -19.32
C VAL A 455 34.17 0.15 -18.91
N ILE A 456 33.75 -0.29 -17.73
CA ILE A 456 33.99 -1.63 -17.20
C ILE A 456 32.62 -2.36 -17.23
N GLU A 457 32.56 -3.55 -17.81
CA GLU A 457 31.34 -4.35 -17.96
C GLU A 457 31.54 -5.76 -17.39
N TYR A 458 30.51 -6.36 -16.80
CA TYR A 458 30.46 -7.78 -16.39
C TYR A 458 29.13 -8.36 -16.84
N GLY A 459 29.14 -9.52 -17.49
CA GLY A 459 27.95 -10.18 -18.02
C GLY A 459 27.66 -11.50 -17.32
N THR A 460 26.43 -11.69 -16.85
CA THR A 460 25.97 -12.97 -16.31
C THR A 460 24.55 -13.30 -16.75
N VAL A 461 24.17 -14.58 -16.77
CA VAL A 461 22.78 -15.01 -16.98
C VAL A 461 21.99 -15.12 -15.68
N SER A 462 22.63 -14.98 -14.52
CA SER A 462 21.94 -14.99 -13.23
C SER A 462 21.60 -13.58 -12.73
N ARG A 463 20.33 -13.37 -12.43
CA ARG A 463 19.86 -12.14 -11.79
C ARG A 463 20.36 -12.00 -10.34
N GLU A 464 20.39 -13.09 -9.56
CA GLU A 464 20.81 -13.04 -8.16
C GLU A 464 22.27 -12.63 -8.00
N LEU A 465 23.16 -13.17 -8.85
CA LEU A 465 24.56 -12.73 -8.90
C LEU A 465 24.67 -11.26 -9.29
N ALA A 466 23.89 -10.82 -10.28
CA ALA A 466 23.90 -9.44 -10.74
C ALA A 466 23.42 -8.46 -9.66
N ASP A 467 22.25 -8.69 -9.07
CA ASP A 467 21.69 -7.83 -8.01
C ASP A 467 22.61 -7.85 -6.77
N GLY A 468 23.16 -9.00 -6.39
CA GLY A 468 24.15 -9.11 -5.31
C GLY A 468 25.44 -8.31 -5.56
N MET A 469 26.02 -8.42 -6.76
CA MET A 469 27.21 -7.63 -7.13
C MET A 469 26.90 -6.13 -7.15
N LEU A 470 25.69 -5.72 -7.56
CA LEU A 470 25.25 -4.33 -7.52
C LEU A 470 25.13 -3.79 -6.08
N ARG A 471 24.76 -4.63 -5.10
CA ARG A 471 24.77 -4.25 -3.68
C ARG A 471 26.18 -4.05 -3.15
N LEU A 472 27.11 -4.98 -3.39
CA LEU A 472 28.52 -4.84 -2.98
C LEU A 472 29.19 -3.63 -3.64
N LEU A 473 28.89 -3.34 -4.92
CA LEU A 473 29.31 -2.10 -5.57
C LEU A 473 28.75 -0.86 -4.84
N GLY A 474 27.50 -0.91 -4.36
CA GLY A 474 26.90 0.15 -3.55
C GLY A 474 27.60 0.38 -2.21
N GLU A 475 28.16 -0.65 -1.57
CA GLU A 475 29.01 -0.51 -0.37
C GLU A 475 30.31 0.23 -0.67
N LEU A 476 30.86 0.06 -1.87
CA LEU A 476 32.04 0.79 -2.38
C LEU A 476 31.71 2.22 -2.88
N GLY A 477 30.45 2.65 -2.76
CA GLY A 477 29.96 3.91 -3.32
C GLY A 477 29.96 3.95 -4.86
N ILE A 478 29.90 2.78 -5.50
CA ILE A 478 29.84 2.61 -6.95
C ILE A 478 28.40 2.35 -7.38
N VAL A 479 27.91 3.18 -8.30
CA VAL A 479 26.56 3.10 -8.85
C VAL A 479 26.66 2.45 -10.22
N GLY A 480 26.78 1.12 -10.23
CA GLY A 480 26.74 0.31 -11.45
C GLY A 480 25.36 0.32 -12.10
N ARG A 481 25.30 0.43 -13.43
CA ARG A 481 24.06 0.30 -14.21
C ARG A 481 23.82 -1.16 -14.57
N LEU A 482 22.60 -1.66 -14.38
CA LEU A 482 22.18 -2.94 -14.93
C LEU A 482 21.57 -2.73 -16.34
N LYS A 483 21.97 -3.55 -17.30
CA LYS A 483 21.38 -3.61 -18.65
C LYS A 483 21.00 -5.05 -18.93
N VAL A 484 19.71 -5.28 -19.17
CA VAL A 484 19.19 -6.59 -19.60
C VAL A 484 19.13 -6.63 -21.12
N GLY A 485 19.51 -7.76 -21.72
CA GLY A 485 19.34 -8.01 -23.15
C GLY A 485 19.84 -9.39 -23.56
N ARG A 486 19.40 -9.88 -24.72
CA ARG A 486 19.85 -11.16 -25.27
C ARG A 486 21.03 -10.96 -26.23
N THR A 487 22.00 -11.86 -26.16
CA THR A 487 23.04 -11.99 -27.18
C THR A 487 22.57 -12.96 -28.27
N ALA A 488 23.16 -12.91 -29.46
CA ALA A 488 22.85 -13.83 -30.56
C ALA A 488 23.15 -15.32 -30.25
N LYS A 489 23.73 -15.63 -29.08
CA LYS A 489 24.07 -16.99 -28.62
C LYS A 489 23.32 -17.41 -27.35
N SER A 490 22.45 -16.56 -26.79
CA SER A 490 21.73 -16.84 -25.53
C SER A 490 20.23 -16.96 -25.76
N THR A 491 19.65 -18.06 -25.28
CA THR A 491 18.20 -18.28 -25.23
C THR A 491 17.54 -17.55 -24.05
N VAL A 492 18.33 -17.23 -23.01
CA VAL A 492 17.91 -16.50 -21.81
C VAL A 492 18.44 -15.07 -21.79
N ASP A 493 17.85 -14.23 -20.97
CA ASP A 493 18.28 -12.84 -20.80
C ASP A 493 19.66 -12.76 -20.13
N THR A 494 20.53 -11.87 -20.62
CA THR A 494 21.84 -11.60 -20.04
C THR A 494 21.81 -10.26 -19.28
N TYR A 495 22.30 -10.29 -18.05
CA TYR A 495 22.41 -9.18 -17.12
C TYR A 495 23.82 -8.60 -17.19
N TRP A 496 23.93 -7.38 -17.73
CA TRP A 496 25.20 -6.66 -17.88
C TRP A 496 25.32 -5.57 -16.82
N LEU A 497 26.28 -5.71 -15.91
CA LEU A 497 26.66 -4.68 -14.95
C LEU A 497 27.68 -3.76 -15.64
N VAL A 498 27.34 -2.48 -15.76
CA VAL A 498 28.11 -1.48 -16.50
C VAL A 498 28.50 -0.36 -15.54
N VAL A 499 29.80 -0.22 -15.29
CA VAL A 499 30.39 0.87 -14.49
C VAL A 499 31.10 1.85 -15.42
N SER A 500 30.75 3.12 -15.32
CA SER A 500 31.25 4.20 -16.18
C SER A 500 31.45 5.51 -15.41
N GLY A 501 32.27 6.39 -16.00
CA GLY A 501 32.71 7.64 -15.38
C GLY A 501 34.04 7.49 -14.66
N ALA A 502 34.92 8.48 -14.82
CA ALA A 502 36.31 8.47 -14.34
C ALA A 502 36.42 8.04 -12.88
N ASP A 503 35.73 8.73 -11.97
CA ASP A 503 35.80 8.52 -10.52
C ASP A 503 35.40 7.10 -10.09
N GLN A 504 34.50 6.45 -10.85
CA GLN A 504 34.06 5.08 -10.56
C GLN A 504 35.07 4.06 -11.10
N VAL A 505 35.57 4.28 -12.31
CA VAL A 505 36.59 3.41 -12.93
C VAL A 505 37.92 3.49 -12.17
N GLU A 506 38.29 4.68 -11.69
CA GLU A 506 39.49 4.91 -10.87
C GLU A 506 39.45 4.12 -9.55
N ARG A 507 38.28 4.03 -8.91
CA ARG A 507 38.03 3.18 -7.73
C ARG A 507 38.04 1.68 -8.03
N LEU A 508 37.88 1.27 -9.29
CA LEU A 508 37.83 -0.12 -9.74
C LEU A 508 39.06 -0.55 -10.57
N LEU A 509 40.15 0.21 -10.55
CA LEU A 509 41.37 -0.13 -11.30
C LEU A 509 41.94 -1.50 -10.92
N GLU A 510 41.72 -1.96 -9.69
CA GLU A 510 42.08 -3.31 -9.23
C GLU A 510 41.40 -4.42 -10.05
N PHE A 511 40.18 -4.20 -10.55
CA PHE A 511 39.40 -5.18 -11.33
C PHE A 511 39.88 -5.30 -12.79
N VAL A 512 40.75 -4.38 -13.23
CA VAL A 512 41.35 -4.42 -14.57
C VAL A 512 42.70 -5.16 -14.51
N PRO A 513 43.02 -6.02 -15.50
CA PRO A 513 44.35 -6.63 -15.62
C PRO A 513 45.49 -5.60 -15.58
N GLU A 514 46.53 -5.89 -14.80
CA GLU A 514 47.62 -4.97 -14.46
C GLU A 514 48.25 -4.28 -15.69
N GLN A 515 48.52 -5.06 -16.74
CA GLN A 515 49.05 -4.64 -18.04
C GLN A 515 48.24 -3.52 -18.75
N HIS A 516 47.00 -3.27 -18.32
CA HIS A 516 46.11 -2.25 -18.89
C HIS A 516 45.84 -1.07 -17.93
N ARG A 517 46.09 -1.23 -16.63
CA ARG A 517 45.77 -0.20 -15.60
C ARG A 517 46.40 1.15 -15.92
N ARG A 518 47.70 1.19 -16.24
CA ARG A 518 48.41 2.42 -16.61
C ARG A 518 47.77 3.14 -17.80
N ARG A 519 47.38 2.41 -18.85
CA ARG A 519 46.72 2.98 -20.04
C ARG A 519 45.35 3.58 -19.71
N ILE A 520 44.61 3.02 -18.75
CA ILE A 520 43.34 3.57 -18.26
C ILE A 520 43.57 4.83 -17.42
N VAL A 521 44.53 4.82 -16.49
CA VAL A 521 44.91 6.00 -15.69
C VAL A 521 45.34 7.15 -16.61
N ASP A 522 46.22 6.89 -17.58
CA ASP A 522 46.65 7.88 -18.56
C ASP A 522 45.48 8.41 -19.42
N ALA A 523 44.46 7.60 -19.69
CA ALA A 523 43.27 8.02 -20.43
C ALA A 523 42.32 8.88 -19.59
N ILE A 524 42.09 8.50 -18.33
CA ILE A 524 41.32 9.29 -17.36
C ILE A 524 42.00 10.64 -17.12
N GLY A 525 43.32 10.67 -16.94
CA GLY A 525 44.10 11.90 -16.77
C GLY A 525 44.05 12.84 -17.99
N ARG A 526 43.77 12.33 -19.20
CA ARG A 526 43.53 13.14 -20.40
C ARG A 526 42.11 13.71 -20.52
N GLN A 527 41.20 13.40 -19.60
CA GLN A 527 39.85 14.00 -19.62
C GLN A 527 39.89 15.44 -19.11
N ALA A 528 39.83 16.41 -20.03
CA ALA A 528 39.84 17.84 -19.73
C ALA A 528 38.68 18.32 -18.82
N LYS A 529 37.59 17.53 -18.69
CA LYS A 529 36.52 17.70 -17.71
C LYS A 529 36.07 16.32 -17.22
N ARG A 530 36.05 16.11 -15.89
CA ARG A 530 35.37 14.96 -15.27
C ARG A 530 33.85 15.19 -15.37
N ILE A 531 33.21 14.64 -16.39
CA ILE A 531 31.78 14.83 -16.66
C ILE A 531 30.95 14.09 -15.62
N ALA A 532 30.02 14.78 -14.98
CA ALA A 532 29.13 14.20 -13.97
C ALA A 532 28.27 13.05 -14.56
N PRO A 533 28.02 11.96 -13.81
CA PRO A 533 27.19 10.85 -14.29
C PRO A 533 25.77 11.28 -14.69
N THR A 534 25.35 10.95 -15.90
CA THR A 534 24.01 11.36 -16.41
C THR A 534 22.86 10.48 -15.90
N GLY A 535 23.16 9.28 -15.37
CA GLY A 535 22.16 8.31 -14.93
C GLY A 535 21.61 8.51 -13.50
N TYR A 536 22.35 9.22 -12.64
CA TYR A 536 22.05 9.34 -11.21
C TYR A 536 22.59 10.65 -10.63
N ARG A 537 22.09 11.07 -9.46
CA ARG A 537 22.68 12.15 -8.64
C ARG A 537 23.21 11.54 -7.35
N ARG A 538 24.41 11.91 -6.90
CA ARG A 538 24.92 11.51 -5.58
C ARG A 538 24.28 12.39 -4.50
N GLY A 539 23.85 11.77 -3.42
CA GLY A 539 23.71 12.38 -2.09
C GLY A 539 24.64 11.64 -1.12
N ASP A 540 24.58 12.01 0.15
CA ASP A 540 25.62 11.60 1.12
C ASP A 540 25.58 10.10 1.45
N ASN A 541 24.39 9.53 1.58
CA ASN A 541 24.15 8.10 1.89
C ASN A 541 23.40 7.33 0.77
N ALA A 542 23.14 7.96 -0.39
CA ALA A 542 22.36 7.36 -1.47
C ALA A 542 22.69 7.92 -2.88
N ALA A 543 22.35 7.15 -3.91
CA ALA A 543 22.41 7.56 -5.31
C ALA A 543 21.00 7.62 -5.91
N TRP A 544 20.54 8.83 -6.24
CA TRP A 544 19.18 9.12 -6.71
C TRP A 544 19.02 8.88 -8.22
N VAL A 545 18.34 7.80 -8.58
CA VAL A 545 18.18 7.30 -9.95
C VAL A 545 16.79 7.58 -10.49
N ARG A 546 16.70 8.12 -11.71
CA ARG A 546 15.41 8.48 -12.34
C ARG A 546 14.59 7.24 -12.69
N VAL A 547 13.27 7.27 -12.50
CA VAL A 547 12.33 6.28 -13.07
C VAL A 547 12.32 6.40 -14.59
N VAL A 548 12.23 5.27 -15.31
CA VAL A 548 12.24 5.24 -16.79
C VAL A 548 11.19 4.33 -17.41
N ASP A 549 10.52 3.51 -16.59
CA ASP A 549 9.42 2.63 -17.00
C ASP A 549 8.59 2.30 -15.75
N VAL A 550 7.27 2.23 -15.92
CA VAL A 550 6.29 1.88 -14.88
C VAL A 550 5.20 1.09 -15.58
N ALA A 551 5.37 -0.23 -15.59
CA ALA A 551 4.58 -1.14 -16.42
C ALA A 551 3.63 -1.98 -15.57
N ARG A 552 2.31 -1.78 -15.72
CA ARG A 552 1.29 -2.68 -15.17
C ARG A 552 1.32 -4.03 -15.87
N ARG A 553 1.18 -5.13 -15.12
CA ARG A 553 1.03 -6.49 -15.64
C ARG A 553 0.10 -7.29 -14.73
N PRO A 554 -0.81 -8.12 -15.29
CA PRO A 554 -1.57 -9.07 -14.50
C PRO A 554 -0.66 -10.01 -13.72
N TYR A 555 -0.91 -10.18 -12.44
CA TYR A 555 -0.15 -11.03 -11.54
C TYR A 555 -1.09 -11.80 -10.63
N SER A 556 -0.72 -13.05 -10.37
CA SER A 556 -1.41 -13.94 -9.44
C SER A 556 -0.36 -14.69 -8.65
N GLY A 557 -0.32 -14.45 -7.35
CA GLY A 557 0.64 -15.10 -6.47
C GLY A 557 0.64 -14.46 -5.10
N PHE A 558 1.62 -14.83 -4.29
CA PHE A 558 1.76 -14.23 -2.97
C PHE A 558 2.43 -12.86 -3.05
N VAL A 559 1.81 -11.90 -2.40
CA VAL A 559 2.42 -10.62 -2.06
C VAL A 559 2.72 -10.54 -0.57
N TYR A 560 3.73 -9.77 -0.23
CA TYR A 560 4.42 -9.73 1.04
C TYR A 560 4.54 -8.29 1.52
N SER A 561 4.63 -8.09 2.83
CA SER A 561 4.96 -6.78 3.40
C SER A 561 5.79 -6.94 4.66
N LEU A 562 6.64 -5.95 4.90
CA LEU A 562 7.65 -5.88 5.96
C LEU A 562 7.44 -4.60 6.76
N GLU A 563 7.39 -4.72 8.09
CA GLU A 563 7.37 -3.58 9.01
C GLU A 563 8.69 -3.52 9.76
N VAL A 564 9.34 -2.36 9.70
CA VAL A 564 10.71 -2.17 10.21
C VAL A 564 10.86 -0.77 10.86
N PRO A 565 10.34 -0.56 12.07
CA PRO A 565 10.47 0.72 12.76
C PRO A 565 11.92 1.02 13.19
N PRO A 566 12.28 2.30 13.42
CA PRO A 566 11.47 3.50 13.16
C PRO A 566 11.57 4.00 11.71
N THR A 567 12.43 3.41 10.87
CA THR A 567 12.66 3.90 9.50
C THR A 567 11.49 3.64 8.55
N HIS A 568 10.70 2.60 8.82
CA HIS A 568 9.56 2.18 8.00
C HIS A 568 9.92 1.93 6.53
N THR A 569 11.17 1.54 6.26
CA THR A 569 11.73 1.27 4.93
C THR A 569 12.57 -0.01 4.92
N PHE A 570 12.84 -0.53 3.74
CA PHE A 570 13.82 -1.61 3.55
C PHE A 570 14.54 -1.45 2.21
N VAL A 571 15.71 -2.07 2.10
CA VAL A 571 16.59 -2.04 0.94
C VAL A 571 16.54 -3.39 0.23
N THR A 572 16.08 -3.38 -1.02
CA THR A 572 16.14 -4.57 -1.90
C THR A 572 17.58 -4.95 -2.23
N THR A 573 17.84 -6.17 -2.69
CA THR A 573 19.19 -6.60 -3.10
C THR A 573 19.72 -5.77 -4.28
N GLY A 574 18.87 -5.26 -5.18
CA GLY A 574 19.28 -4.26 -6.17
C GLY A 574 19.75 -2.93 -5.54
N GLY A 575 19.63 -2.75 -4.24
CA GLY A 575 19.97 -1.55 -3.49
C GLY A 575 18.88 -0.48 -3.50
N LEU A 576 17.72 -0.73 -4.12
CA LEU A 576 16.61 0.23 -4.19
C LEU A 576 15.83 0.25 -2.87
N VAL A 577 15.51 1.44 -2.34
CA VAL A 577 14.76 1.59 -1.09
C VAL A 577 13.24 1.66 -1.34
N CYS A 578 12.46 0.91 -0.55
CA CYS A 578 11.00 0.82 -0.60
C CYS A 578 10.37 1.09 0.78
N SER A 579 9.04 1.16 0.88
CA SER A 579 8.29 1.60 2.08
C SER A 579 7.21 0.59 2.54
N ASN A 580 6.66 0.79 3.74
CA ASN A 580 5.56 0.02 4.34
C ASN A 580 4.15 0.61 4.04
N CYS A 581 3.07 -0.06 4.48
CA CYS A 581 1.69 0.13 3.97
C CYS A 581 0.68 0.54 5.08
N PHE A 582 -0.23 1.51 4.83
CA PHE A 582 -1.23 2.00 5.81
C PHE A 582 -2.52 2.57 5.16
N PRO A 583 -3.68 2.54 5.86
CA PRO A 583 -4.95 3.07 5.36
C PRO A 583 -5.01 4.61 5.30
N LYS A 584 -5.66 5.13 4.24
CA LYS A 584 -5.42 6.49 3.69
C LYS A 584 -5.72 7.67 4.63
N ASP A 585 -6.85 7.69 5.33
CA ASP A 585 -7.27 8.88 6.11
C ASP A 585 -6.50 8.99 7.43
N SER A 586 -6.27 7.84 8.07
CA SER A 586 -5.36 7.73 9.22
C SER A 586 -3.94 8.14 8.84
N LEU A 587 -3.48 7.76 7.64
CA LEU A 587 -2.16 8.13 7.14
C LEU A 587 -2.08 9.64 6.87
N ALA A 588 -3.09 10.23 6.22
CA ALA A 588 -3.16 11.67 5.97
C ALA A 588 -3.17 12.50 7.26
N LEU A 589 -3.94 12.10 8.29
CA LEU A 589 -3.94 12.81 9.58
C LEU A 589 -2.63 12.58 10.37
N LYS A 590 -2.08 11.37 10.37
CA LYS A 590 -0.76 11.06 10.94
C LYS A 590 0.34 11.89 10.30
N GLN A 591 0.29 12.04 8.96
CA GLN A 591 1.28 12.79 8.21
C GLN A 591 1.10 14.30 8.40
N LEU A 592 -0.13 14.82 8.40
CA LEU A 592 -0.44 16.22 8.73
C LEU A 592 0.10 16.59 10.13
N ALA A 593 -0.13 15.73 11.12
CA ALA A 593 0.43 15.87 12.47
C ALA A 593 1.97 15.87 12.45
N ALA A 594 2.59 14.89 11.81
CA ALA A 594 4.05 14.78 11.72
C ALA A 594 4.70 15.98 11.00
N ASN A 595 4.11 16.44 9.89
CA ASN A 595 4.51 17.65 9.15
C ASN A 595 4.40 18.92 10.00
N SER A 596 3.51 18.93 10.99
CA SER A 596 3.34 20.01 11.98
C SER A 596 4.24 19.87 13.22
N GLY A 597 5.13 18.86 13.26
CA GLY A 597 6.00 18.55 14.39
C GLY A 597 5.31 17.81 15.56
N TYR A 598 4.08 17.33 15.37
CA TYR A 598 3.31 16.62 16.40
C TYR A 598 3.28 15.10 16.16
N HIS A 599 3.73 14.32 17.15
CA HIS A 599 3.71 12.86 17.06
C HIS A 599 2.41 12.28 17.64
N PHE A 600 1.52 11.81 16.77
CA PHE A 600 0.18 11.32 17.14
C PHE A 600 0.21 9.88 17.68
N GLN A 601 0.64 9.72 18.95
CA GLN A 601 0.80 8.41 19.62
C GLN A 601 -0.45 7.52 19.54
N LEU A 602 -1.63 8.06 19.89
CA LEU A 602 -2.88 7.29 19.94
C LEU A 602 -3.26 6.70 18.57
N LEU A 603 -3.15 7.47 17.50
CA LEU A 603 -3.51 7.03 16.16
C LEU A 603 -2.58 5.93 15.64
N ASN A 604 -1.30 5.91 16.05
CA ASN A 604 -0.39 4.81 15.73
C ASN A 604 -0.84 3.48 16.37
N ALA A 605 -1.14 3.49 17.67
CA ALA A 605 -1.62 2.30 18.39
C ALA A 605 -2.95 1.76 17.80
N VAL A 606 -3.85 2.67 17.43
CA VAL A 606 -5.14 2.34 16.77
C VAL A 606 -4.94 1.56 15.47
N ILE A 607 -3.97 1.96 14.64
CA ILE A 607 -3.62 1.26 13.40
C ILE A 607 -3.00 -0.12 13.69
N GLU A 608 -2.09 -0.21 14.65
CA GLU A 608 -1.38 -1.43 15.02
C GLU A 608 -2.34 -2.53 15.53
N VAL A 609 -3.19 -2.18 16.51
CA VAL A 609 -4.21 -3.08 17.09
C VAL A 609 -5.08 -3.69 16.00
N ASN A 610 -5.47 -2.88 15.02
CA ASN A 610 -6.30 -3.31 13.91
C ASN A 610 -5.62 -4.34 12.98
N GLU A 611 -4.32 -4.18 12.67
CA GLU A 611 -3.59 -5.16 11.85
C GLU A 611 -3.39 -6.49 12.56
N LEU A 612 -3.21 -6.46 13.88
CA LEU A 612 -3.12 -7.66 14.72
C LEU A 612 -4.46 -8.40 14.79
N GLN A 613 -5.58 -7.68 14.81
CA GLN A 613 -6.93 -8.25 14.95
C GLN A 613 -7.26 -9.28 13.85
N LYS A 614 -6.93 -8.98 12.59
CA LYS A 614 -7.16 -9.87 11.43
C LYS A 614 -6.51 -11.24 11.59
N ARG A 615 -5.37 -11.32 12.28
CA ARG A 615 -4.60 -12.56 12.46
C ARG A 615 -5.29 -13.52 13.43
N ARG A 616 -6.03 -12.99 14.41
CA ARG A 616 -6.67 -13.77 15.48
C ARG A 616 -7.70 -14.76 14.94
N VAL A 617 -8.34 -14.46 13.81
CA VAL A 617 -9.28 -15.35 13.11
C VAL A 617 -8.63 -16.67 12.69
N LEU A 618 -7.39 -16.65 12.19
CA LEU A 618 -6.70 -17.88 11.79
C LEU A 618 -6.34 -18.74 13.00
N ALA A 619 -5.80 -18.12 14.05
CA ALA A 619 -5.53 -18.80 15.32
C ALA A 619 -6.79 -19.38 16.00
N LYS A 620 -7.99 -18.84 15.70
CA LYS A 620 -9.28 -19.45 16.07
C LYS A 620 -9.53 -20.72 15.25
N LEU A 621 -9.46 -20.64 13.92
CA LEU A 621 -9.66 -21.79 13.03
C LEU A 621 -8.69 -22.95 13.31
N GLU A 622 -7.42 -22.66 13.51
CA GLU A 622 -6.37 -23.65 13.83
C GLU A 622 -6.65 -24.37 15.15
N ARG A 623 -7.15 -23.68 16.18
CA ARG A 623 -7.55 -24.32 17.45
C ARG A 623 -8.70 -25.33 17.28
N HIS A 624 -9.59 -25.13 16.29
CA HIS A 624 -10.72 -26.04 16.04
C HIS A 624 -10.42 -27.15 15.03
N LEU A 625 -9.53 -26.91 14.06
CA LEU A 625 -9.21 -27.83 12.95
C LEU A 625 -7.85 -28.51 13.07
N GLY A 626 -6.95 -28.01 13.92
CA GLY A 626 -5.53 -28.35 13.91
C GLY A 626 -4.86 -27.69 12.72
N THR A 627 -4.62 -28.43 11.64
CA THR A 627 -4.06 -27.89 10.41
C THR A 627 -5.16 -27.42 9.45
N LEU A 628 -4.90 -26.30 8.76
CA LEU A 628 -5.76 -25.79 7.69
C LEU A 628 -5.45 -26.45 6.32
N ARG A 629 -4.36 -27.21 6.20
CA ARG A 629 -3.96 -27.84 4.94
C ARG A 629 -4.99 -28.88 4.49
N GLY A 630 -5.49 -28.72 3.26
CA GLY A 630 -6.51 -29.59 2.67
C GLY A 630 -7.93 -29.37 3.22
N LYS A 631 -8.12 -28.39 4.11
CA LYS A 631 -9.43 -28.02 4.64
C LYS A 631 -10.17 -27.11 3.69
N THR A 632 -11.50 -27.22 3.61
CA THR A 632 -12.33 -26.24 2.91
C THR A 632 -12.88 -25.23 3.92
N VAL A 633 -12.51 -23.95 3.77
CA VAL A 633 -12.99 -22.86 4.62
C VAL A 633 -13.87 -21.92 3.80
N ALA A 634 -15.10 -21.69 4.27
CA ALA A 634 -16.02 -20.74 3.67
C ALA A 634 -15.82 -19.33 4.27
N LEU A 635 -15.80 -18.31 3.42
CA LEU A 635 -15.92 -16.90 3.82
C LEU A 635 -17.34 -16.42 3.49
N LEU A 636 -18.04 -15.93 4.50
CA LEU A 636 -19.38 -15.36 4.38
C LEU A 636 -19.23 -13.83 4.49
N GLY A 637 -19.32 -13.17 3.34
CA GLY A 637 -18.91 -11.78 3.16
C GLY A 637 -17.56 -11.64 2.45
N LEU A 638 -17.53 -10.77 1.44
CA LEU A 638 -16.34 -10.28 0.75
C LEU A 638 -16.20 -8.76 0.89
N ALA A 639 -17.29 -7.99 0.76
CA ALA A 639 -17.26 -6.54 0.93
C ALA A 639 -16.73 -6.12 2.31
N PHE A 640 -16.10 -4.95 2.45
CA PHE A 640 -15.50 -4.56 3.73
C PHE A 640 -16.53 -4.35 4.87
N LYS A 641 -17.77 -4.07 4.48
CA LYS A 641 -18.99 -3.93 5.30
C LYS A 641 -20.22 -4.33 4.43
N PRO A 642 -21.42 -4.57 5.00
CA PRO A 642 -22.61 -4.88 4.19
C PRO A 642 -23.06 -3.67 3.36
N ASN A 643 -23.94 -3.94 2.39
CA ASN A 643 -24.62 -2.99 1.50
C ASN A 643 -23.71 -2.19 0.54
N THR A 644 -22.47 -2.62 0.29
CA THR A 644 -21.57 -2.06 -0.74
C THR A 644 -20.91 -3.19 -1.54
N ASP A 645 -20.50 -2.91 -2.77
CA ASP A 645 -19.66 -3.79 -3.59
C ASP A 645 -18.15 -3.60 -3.33
N ASP A 646 -17.78 -2.60 -2.51
CA ASP A 646 -16.39 -2.20 -2.32
C ASP A 646 -15.53 -3.26 -1.59
N MET A 647 -14.41 -3.57 -2.25
CA MET A 647 -13.39 -4.52 -1.83
C MET A 647 -12.09 -3.85 -1.38
N ARG A 648 -11.95 -2.52 -1.54
CA ARG A 648 -10.78 -1.77 -1.07
C ARG A 648 -10.61 -2.01 0.42
N GLU A 649 -9.40 -2.39 0.82
CA GLU A 649 -9.07 -2.63 2.23
C GLU A 649 -10.00 -3.64 2.94
N ALA A 650 -10.66 -4.55 2.20
CA ALA A 650 -11.57 -5.51 2.82
C ALA A 650 -10.82 -6.60 3.63
N PRO A 651 -11.23 -6.90 4.88
CA PRO A 651 -10.63 -7.97 5.68
C PRO A 651 -10.70 -9.36 5.02
N SER A 652 -11.71 -9.57 4.17
CA SER A 652 -11.90 -10.77 3.34
C SER A 652 -10.67 -11.10 2.50
N LEU A 653 -10.04 -10.10 1.87
CA LEU A 653 -8.85 -10.27 1.03
C LEU A 653 -7.65 -10.76 1.85
N VAL A 654 -7.51 -10.25 3.08
CA VAL A 654 -6.45 -10.66 4.00
C VAL A 654 -6.71 -12.08 4.52
N LEU A 655 -7.94 -12.40 4.89
CA LEU A 655 -8.32 -13.73 5.37
C LEU A 655 -8.20 -14.79 4.28
N ALA A 656 -8.81 -14.58 3.11
CA ALA A 656 -8.70 -15.45 1.95
C ALA A 656 -7.23 -15.68 1.57
N GLY A 657 -6.46 -14.60 1.46
CA GLY A 657 -5.06 -14.65 1.09
C GLY A 657 -4.17 -15.42 2.07
N ARG A 658 -4.53 -15.45 3.36
CA ARG A 658 -3.82 -16.25 4.38
C ARG A 658 -4.29 -17.70 4.42
N LEU A 659 -5.59 -17.95 4.37
CA LEU A 659 -6.18 -19.30 4.34
C LEU A 659 -5.63 -20.14 3.18
N LEU A 660 -5.57 -19.55 1.98
CA LEU A 660 -4.94 -20.17 0.80
C LEU A 660 -3.46 -20.46 1.04
N SER A 661 -2.76 -19.60 1.79
CA SER A 661 -1.33 -19.77 2.10
C SER A 661 -1.04 -20.87 3.12
N GLU A 662 -1.99 -21.17 4.01
CA GLU A 662 -1.94 -22.33 4.92
C GLU A 662 -2.41 -23.64 4.24
N GLY A 663 -2.74 -23.58 2.94
CA GLY A 663 -3.14 -24.73 2.13
C GLY A 663 -4.60 -25.12 2.28
N ALA A 664 -5.47 -24.23 2.78
CA ALA A 664 -6.92 -24.43 2.71
C ALA A 664 -7.46 -24.10 1.32
N SER A 665 -8.50 -24.81 0.89
CA SER A 665 -9.36 -24.40 -0.20
C SER A 665 -10.36 -23.37 0.32
N VAL A 666 -10.45 -22.19 -0.32
CA VAL A 666 -11.39 -21.15 0.12
C VAL A 666 -12.59 -21.10 -0.81
N ARG A 667 -13.80 -21.10 -0.24
CA ARG A 667 -15.03 -20.70 -0.95
C ARG A 667 -15.48 -19.37 -0.38
N ALA A 668 -16.05 -18.50 -1.19
CA ALA A 668 -16.61 -17.24 -0.70
C ALA A 668 -17.99 -16.97 -1.28
N TRP A 669 -18.86 -16.48 -0.42
CA TRP A 669 -20.15 -15.94 -0.81
C TRP A 669 -20.23 -14.48 -0.35
N ASP A 670 -20.70 -13.63 -1.23
CA ASP A 670 -21.16 -12.28 -0.93
C ASP A 670 -22.36 -12.01 -1.87
N PRO A 671 -23.44 -11.36 -1.40
CA PRO A 671 -24.63 -11.11 -2.21
C PRO A 671 -24.42 -10.01 -3.26
N VAL A 672 -23.38 -9.18 -3.14
CA VAL A 672 -23.15 -8.02 -4.00
C VAL A 672 -21.73 -8.01 -4.57
N ALA A 673 -20.70 -8.07 -3.72
CA ALA A 673 -19.31 -7.94 -4.13
C ALA A 673 -18.83 -9.21 -4.86
N ARG A 674 -18.69 -9.11 -6.18
CA ARG A 674 -18.10 -10.15 -7.05
C ARG A 674 -16.79 -9.70 -7.68
N PRO A 675 -15.68 -9.62 -6.92
CA PRO A 675 -14.37 -9.29 -7.47
C PRO A 675 -13.94 -10.35 -8.50
N HIS A 676 -13.93 -9.95 -9.78
CA HIS A 676 -13.47 -10.77 -10.91
C HIS A 676 -12.06 -11.37 -10.70
N ASP A 677 -11.25 -10.71 -9.87
CA ASP A 677 -9.85 -11.03 -9.62
C ASP A 677 -9.56 -11.77 -8.29
N LEU A 678 -10.55 -12.38 -7.61
CA LEU A 678 -10.26 -13.13 -6.37
C LEU A 678 -9.78 -14.57 -6.62
N ARG A 679 -8.56 -14.73 -7.18
CA ARG A 679 -8.00 -16.06 -7.51
C ARG A 679 -7.70 -16.94 -6.30
N GLY A 680 -7.91 -18.25 -6.48
CA GLY A 680 -7.79 -19.28 -5.46
C GLY A 680 -9.05 -19.45 -4.62
N VAL A 681 -9.93 -18.44 -4.61
CA VAL A 681 -11.25 -18.49 -3.97
C VAL A 681 -12.30 -18.92 -4.98
N VAL A 682 -13.06 -19.96 -4.65
CA VAL A 682 -14.27 -20.31 -5.42
C VAL A 682 -15.41 -19.40 -4.94
N GLN A 683 -15.73 -18.38 -5.74
CA GLN A 683 -16.90 -17.55 -5.50
C GLN A 683 -18.16 -18.31 -5.91
N VAL A 684 -19.20 -18.24 -5.08
CA VAL A 684 -20.45 -19.02 -5.24
C VAL A 684 -21.69 -18.14 -5.12
N ASP A 685 -22.83 -18.67 -5.59
CA ASP A 685 -24.10 -17.93 -5.65
C ASP A 685 -24.95 -18.01 -4.38
N SER A 686 -24.67 -18.96 -3.49
CA SER A 686 -25.40 -19.08 -2.23
C SER A 686 -24.53 -19.44 -1.02
N VAL A 687 -24.95 -18.99 0.16
CA VAL A 687 -24.38 -19.39 1.46
C VAL A 687 -24.37 -20.91 1.61
N LYS A 688 -25.45 -21.58 1.16
CA LYS A 688 -25.57 -23.04 1.21
C LYS A 688 -24.48 -23.74 0.39
N GLU A 689 -24.14 -23.22 -0.79
CA GLU A 689 -23.06 -23.75 -1.64
C GLU A 689 -21.67 -23.50 -1.05
N ALA A 690 -21.46 -22.33 -0.42
CA ALA A 690 -20.22 -22.01 0.27
C ALA A 690 -19.94 -23.01 1.41
N LEU A 691 -21.00 -23.38 2.16
CA LEU A 691 -20.92 -24.22 3.35
C LEU A 691 -21.01 -25.73 3.08
N ALA A 692 -21.63 -26.17 1.97
CA ALA A 692 -21.78 -27.60 1.67
C ALA A 692 -20.44 -28.34 1.57
N GLY A 693 -20.18 -29.25 2.52
CA GLY A 693 -18.92 -30.00 2.63
C GLY A 693 -17.73 -29.20 3.18
N ALA A 694 -17.93 -27.98 3.70
CA ALA A 694 -16.86 -27.20 4.32
C ALA A 694 -16.43 -27.80 5.69
N ASP A 695 -15.17 -27.60 6.05
CA ASP A 695 -14.62 -27.93 7.38
C ASP A 695 -14.78 -26.80 8.39
N ALA A 696 -14.88 -25.56 7.91
CA ALA A 696 -15.19 -24.40 8.74
C ALA A 696 -15.77 -23.26 7.89
N ALA A 697 -16.32 -22.27 8.58
CA ALA A 697 -16.77 -21.01 8.00
C ALA A 697 -16.33 -19.82 8.85
N VAL A 698 -16.17 -18.66 8.21
CA VAL A 698 -15.91 -17.38 8.85
C VAL A 698 -16.95 -16.38 8.38
N ILE A 699 -17.65 -15.73 9.31
CA ILE A 699 -18.44 -14.53 9.00
C ILE A 699 -17.48 -13.35 8.96
N VAL A 700 -17.27 -12.82 7.76
CA VAL A 700 -16.37 -11.70 7.48
C VAL A 700 -17.14 -10.39 7.39
N THR A 701 -18.41 -10.45 6.93
CA THR A 701 -19.26 -9.28 6.71
C THR A 701 -20.68 -9.62 7.16
N GLU A 702 -21.28 -8.77 8.00
CA GLU A 702 -22.56 -9.00 8.68
C GLU A 702 -23.81 -8.81 7.79
N TRP A 703 -23.83 -9.45 6.63
CA TRP A 703 -24.95 -9.43 5.69
C TRP A 703 -26.25 -9.96 6.34
N PRO A 704 -27.38 -9.22 6.31
CA PRO A 704 -28.62 -9.60 6.98
C PRO A 704 -29.14 -11.01 6.64
N GLN A 705 -28.92 -11.44 5.39
CA GLN A 705 -29.28 -12.76 4.87
C GLN A 705 -28.69 -13.93 5.67
N LEU A 706 -27.60 -13.71 6.43
CA LEU A 706 -27.01 -14.72 7.32
C LEU A 706 -27.82 -14.96 8.59
N GLY A 707 -28.62 -13.98 9.04
CA GLY A 707 -29.45 -14.08 10.24
C GLY A 707 -30.72 -14.92 10.04
N GLU A 708 -31.18 -15.08 8.80
CA GLU A 708 -32.44 -15.77 8.44
C GLU A 708 -32.24 -17.26 8.12
N LEU A 709 -31.01 -17.78 8.22
CA LEU A 709 -30.67 -19.13 7.81
C LEU A 709 -31.08 -20.20 8.84
N ASP A 710 -31.56 -21.33 8.32
CA ASP A 710 -31.71 -22.57 9.11
C ASP A 710 -30.33 -23.19 9.36
N TRP A 711 -29.64 -22.66 10.37
CA TRP A 711 -28.30 -23.10 10.73
C TRP A 711 -28.22 -24.59 11.11
N ALA A 712 -29.28 -25.18 11.66
CA ALA A 712 -29.31 -26.61 11.98
C ALA A 712 -29.28 -27.48 10.71
N LYS A 713 -30.03 -27.11 9.66
CA LYS A 713 -29.93 -27.75 8.34
C LYS A 713 -28.56 -27.53 7.69
N ILE A 714 -27.96 -26.34 7.85
CA ILE A 714 -26.64 -26.03 7.29
C ILE A 714 -25.54 -26.88 7.97
N ALA A 715 -25.55 -27.01 9.31
CA ALA A 715 -24.59 -27.82 10.05
C ALA A 715 -24.53 -29.27 9.54
N ALA A 716 -25.69 -29.85 9.25
CA ALA A 716 -25.82 -31.21 8.70
C ALA A 716 -25.25 -31.37 7.26
N THR A 717 -24.94 -30.27 6.57
CA THR A 717 -24.29 -30.29 5.24
C THR A 717 -22.79 -30.04 5.27
N MET A 718 -22.22 -29.63 6.41
CA MET A 718 -20.79 -29.39 6.56
C MET A 718 -20.03 -30.68 6.87
N THR A 719 -18.78 -30.79 6.41
CA THR A 719 -17.86 -31.88 6.80
C THR A 719 -17.48 -31.75 8.27
N THR A 720 -17.31 -30.52 8.74
CA THR A 720 -17.12 -30.20 10.15
C THR A 720 -17.82 -28.88 10.43
N PRO A 721 -18.82 -28.81 11.31
CA PRO A 721 -19.58 -27.59 11.55
C PRO A 721 -18.81 -26.66 12.51
N VAL A 722 -17.72 -26.06 12.06
CA VAL A 722 -17.01 -24.98 12.79
C VAL A 722 -17.41 -23.64 12.20
N LEU A 723 -17.79 -22.68 13.04
CA LEU A 723 -18.11 -21.31 12.61
C LEU A 723 -17.38 -20.30 13.49
N ILE A 724 -16.56 -19.46 12.85
CA ILE A 724 -15.96 -18.28 13.47
C ILE A 724 -16.79 -17.06 13.10
N ASP A 725 -17.52 -16.50 14.05
CA ASP A 725 -18.27 -15.26 13.83
C ASP A 725 -17.36 -14.05 14.05
N GLY A 726 -16.83 -13.50 12.96
CA GLY A 726 -15.98 -12.32 12.96
C GLY A 726 -16.72 -11.00 13.22
N ARG A 727 -18.05 -11.01 13.37
CA ARG A 727 -18.90 -9.82 13.56
C ARG A 727 -19.85 -9.92 14.76
N ASN A 728 -19.80 -11.01 15.52
CA ASN A 728 -20.69 -11.26 16.66
C ASN A 728 -22.18 -11.06 16.31
N MET A 729 -22.62 -11.52 15.13
CA MET A 729 -23.98 -11.33 14.64
C MET A 729 -24.94 -12.46 15.04
N LEU A 730 -24.42 -13.64 15.39
CA LEU A 730 -25.23 -14.80 15.76
C LEU A 730 -25.24 -15.03 17.29
N ASP A 731 -26.31 -15.65 17.78
CA ASP A 731 -26.42 -16.09 19.17
C ASP A 731 -25.59 -17.37 19.42
N PRO A 732 -24.60 -17.36 20.34
CA PRO A 732 -23.79 -18.54 20.63
C PRO A 732 -24.62 -19.75 21.09
N ALA A 733 -25.69 -19.54 21.86
CA ALA A 733 -26.50 -20.64 22.38
C ALA A 733 -27.29 -21.34 21.26
N ALA A 734 -27.94 -20.57 20.38
CA ALA A 734 -28.61 -21.08 19.19
C ALA A 734 -27.62 -21.81 18.25
N MET A 735 -26.40 -21.28 18.05
CA MET A 735 -25.42 -21.93 17.19
C MET A 735 -24.88 -23.24 17.75
N LEU A 736 -24.64 -23.33 19.07
CA LEU A 736 -24.32 -24.59 19.73
C LEU A 736 -25.49 -25.60 19.63
N ALA A 737 -26.72 -25.16 19.83
CA ALA A 737 -27.92 -25.98 19.70
C ALA A 737 -28.16 -26.48 18.25
N ALA A 738 -27.76 -25.68 17.26
CA ALA A 738 -27.74 -26.06 15.84
C ALA A 738 -26.61 -27.07 15.49
N GLY A 739 -25.74 -27.41 16.44
CA GLY A 739 -24.68 -28.42 16.27
C GLY A 739 -23.32 -27.87 15.85
N PHE A 740 -23.11 -26.54 15.88
CA PHE A 740 -21.81 -25.95 15.56
C PHE A 740 -20.82 -25.99 16.73
N ARG A 741 -19.54 -26.12 16.40
CA ARG A 741 -18.43 -25.55 17.18
C ARG A 741 -18.32 -24.06 16.82
N TYR A 742 -19.01 -23.24 17.62
CA TYR A 742 -19.11 -21.80 17.41
C TYR A 742 -18.07 -21.03 18.24
N GLU A 743 -17.39 -20.06 17.64
CA GLU A 743 -16.55 -19.11 18.37
C GLU A 743 -16.68 -17.70 17.80
N ALA A 744 -16.93 -16.71 18.67
CA ALA A 744 -17.08 -15.31 18.31
C ALA A 744 -15.81 -14.50 18.65
N ILE A 745 -15.78 -13.21 18.33
CA ILE A 745 -14.72 -12.27 18.76
C ILE A 745 -15.06 -11.72 20.14
N GLY A 746 -14.20 -11.91 21.14
CA GLY A 746 -14.41 -11.29 22.46
C GLY A 746 -15.47 -11.93 23.35
N ARG A 747 -16.02 -13.10 22.99
CA ARG A 747 -17.05 -13.79 23.79
C ARG A 747 -16.50 -15.14 24.25
N ALA A 748 -16.64 -15.45 25.53
CA ALA A 748 -16.20 -16.72 26.08
C ALA A 748 -16.91 -17.92 25.42
N ALA A 749 -16.15 -18.95 25.06
CA ALA A 749 -16.72 -20.20 24.57
C ALA A 749 -17.50 -20.89 25.71
N PRO A 750 -18.79 -21.24 25.52
CA PRO A 750 -19.57 -21.92 26.55
C PRO A 750 -18.97 -23.30 26.88
N GLY A 751 -18.30 -23.38 28.04
CA GLY A 751 -17.57 -24.58 28.48
C GLY A 751 -16.29 -24.29 29.28
N ASN A 752 -15.68 -23.10 29.13
CA ASN A 752 -14.47 -22.73 29.88
C ASN A 752 -14.73 -22.07 31.25
N ALA A 753 -16.00 -21.93 31.66
CA ALA A 753 -16.39 -21.40 32.96
C ALA A 753 -16.42 -22.52 34.03
N GLY A 754 -15.25 -22.98 34.48
CA GLY A 754 -15.15 -23.93 35.60
C GLY A 754 -13.95 -24.87 35.52
N GLY A 755 -12.78 -24.39 35.95
CA GLY A 755 -11.60 -25.17 36.30
C GLY A 755 -11.01 -24.66 37.61
#